data_AF-A0AAD3NXP7-F1
#
_entry.id   AF-A0AAD3NXP7-F1
#
_cell.length_a   1.000
_cell.length_b   1.000
_cell.length_c   1.000
_cell.angle_alpha   90.00
_cell.angle_beta   90.00
_cell.angle_gamma   90.00
#
_symmetry.space_group_name_H-M   'P 1'
#
loop_
_entity.id
_entity.type
_entity.pdbx_description
1 polymer ?
#
loop_
_entity_poly.entity_id
_entity_poly.type
_entity_poly.pdbx_seq_one_letter_code
_entity_poly.pdbx_strand_id
1 'polypeptide(L)'
;MAEKDKPWLFRTYAGHSTAEKSNALYRTNLAKGQTGLSVAFDLPTQTGYDSDHVLARGEVGKVGVPICHLGDMRMLFDQIPLEQMNTSMTINATAPWLLSLYIAVAEEQGADISRLQGTVQNDIIKEYLSRGTYICPPKPSLRMITDVAAYTAKHLPKWNPMNVCSYHLQEAGATPEQELAYALATGIAVLDDLKTKVAPQDFPAMVGRISFFVNAGIRFVTEMCKMRAFTELWDEICRERYGIEDEKYRRFRYGVQVNSLGLTEQQPENNVYRILLEMLAVVLSRNARARAVQLPAWNEALGLPRPWDQQWSLRMQQIVAYETDLLEYGDLFDGNPVIAAKVDELKAGARAELATLDEMGGAIAAIEYMKSRLVESNAERLNRIEANETVVVGVNRWQQGEPSPLTAGDGGIMVVDPAVEQEQIARLKAWREARDEGAVEAALAALRDAAQRGQNVMPPSIAAAKAGATTGEWAAVMRQVHGEYRAPTGVSASPSNRTEGLEPIREAVDAVSRRLGRRLKFVVGKPGLDGHSNGAEQIAFRARDCGMDITYEGIRLTPEQIVTRAAQDRAHVVGLSILSGSHLPLIEELMERMRAAGLAHVPVVVGGIIPEDDAAKLLEMGVARVYTPKDFELNRIMMDIVALVEPAEAAA
;
A
#
# COMPACT_ATOMS: atom_id res chain seq x y z
N MET A 1 21.74 -32.57 19.80
CA MET A 1 20.76 -32.03 18.82
C MET A 1 20.76 -30.52 18.97
N ALA A 2 20.80 -29.78 17.86
CA ALA A 2 20.64 -28.33 17.93
C ALA A 2 19.27 -28.00 18.56
N GLU A 3 19.20 -26.94 19.34
CA GLU A 3 17.93 -26.48 19.91
C GLU A 3 16.97 -26.09 18.79
N LYS A 4 15.75 -26.65 18.79
CA LYS A 4 14.72 -26.36 17.80
C LYS A 4 14.38 -24.87 17.82
N ASP A 5 14.47 -24.21 16.67
CA ASP A 5 14.14 -22.80 16.55
C ASP A 5 12.64 -22.58 16.83
N LYS A 6 12.29 -21.45 17.46
CA LYS A 6 10.88 -21.03 17.56
C LYS A 6 10.35 -20.66 16.16
N PRO A 7 9.09 -21.02 15.83
CA PRO A 7 8.50 -20.60 14.56
C PRO A 7 8.38 -19.07 14.50
N TRP A 8 8.25 -18.56 13.28
CA TRP A 8 7.87 -17.15 13.06
C TRP A 8 6.46 -16.88 13.62
N LEU A 9 6.14 -15.60 13.78
CA LEU A 9 4.78 -15.19 14.15
C LEU A 9 3.82 -15.43 12.99
N PHE A 10 2.76 -16.19 13.23
CA PHE A 10 1.65 -16.34 12.28
C PHE A 10 0.74 -15.12 12.38
N ARG A 11 0.77 -14.27 11.36
CA ARG A 11 -0.09 -13.07 11.29
C ARG A 11 -1.14 -13.26 10.22
N THR A 12 -2.38 -12.89 10.56
CA THR A 12 -3.43 -12.64 9.56
C THR A 12 -3.71 -11.15 9.56
N TYR A 13 -3.76 -10.55 8.37
CA TYR A 13 -4.19 -9.18 8.19
C TYR A 13 -5.70 -9.16 8.14
N ALA A 14 -6.32 -8.44 9.07
CA ALA A 14 -7.76 -8.45 9.23
C ALA A 14 -8.25 -7.10 9.75
N GLY A 15 -9.52 -6.81 9.45
CA GLY A 15 -10.19 -5.57 9.82
C GLY A 15 -10.84 -4.95 8.60
N HIS A 16 -12.16 -4.80 8.64
CA HIS A 16 -12.99 -4.13 7.65
C HIS A 16 -14.36 -3.87 8.27
N SER A 17 -15.22 -3.17 7.55
CA SER A 17 -16.55 -2.78 8.00
C SER A 17 -16.53 -1.84 9.21
N THR A 18 -16.80 -2.33 10.42
CA THR A 18 -16.88 -1.52 11.64
C THR A 18 -15.84 -1.95 12.66
N ALA A 19 -15.56 -1.09 13.64
CA ALA A 19 -14.66 -1.43 14.75
C ALA A 19 -15.16 -2.64 15.56
N GLU A 20 -16.47 -2.74 15.79
CA GLU A 20 -17.10 -3.90 16.46
C GLU A 20 -16.91 -5.21 15.67
N LYS A 21 -17.20 -5.22 14.36
CA LYS A 21 -17.02 -6.40 13.52
C LYS A 21 -15.55 -6.83 13.45
N SER A 22 -14.65 -5.86 13.37
CA SER A 22 -13.20 -6.10 13.40
C SER A 22 -12.73 -6.68 14.74
N ASN A 23 -13.25 -6.15 15.87
CA ASN A 23 -12.99 -6.71 17.20
C ASN A 23 -13.42 -8.18 17.31
N ALA A 24 -14.65 -8.49 16.88
CA ALA A 24 -15.16 -9.86 16.89
C ALA A 24 -14.29 -10.82 16.06
N LEU A 25 -13.80 -10.36 14.90
CA LEU A 25 -12.88 -11.11 14.06
C LEU A 25 -11.52 -11.34 14.76
N TYR A 26 -10.97 -10.31 15.41
CA TYR A 26 -9.71 -10.42 16.16
C TYR A 26 -9.82 -11.45 17.28
N ARG A 27 -10.88 -11.38 18.09
CA ARG A 27 -11.12 -12.35 19.17
C ARG A 27 -11.26 -13.78 18.64
N THR A 28 -11.96 -13.94 17.52
CA THR A 28 -12.14 -15.23 16.85
C THR A 28 -10.80 -15.80 16.36
N ASN A 29 -9.96 -14.98 15.73
CA ASN A 29 -8.69 -15.46 15.20
C ASN A 29 -7.66 -15.74 16.30
N LEU A 30 -7.63 -14.93 17.37
CA LEU A 30 -6.84 -15.22 18.58
C LEU A 30 -7.20 -16.59 19.16
N ALA A 31 -8.50 -16.92 19.26
CA ALA A 31 -8.97 -18.23 19.72
C ALA A 31 -8.57 -19.39 18.78
N LYS A 32 -8.29 -19.12 17.50
CA LYS A 32 -7.84 -20.10 16.50
C LYS A 32 -6.30 -20.25 16.43
N GLY A 33 -5.57 -19.59 17.31
CA GLY A 33 -4.11 -19.70 17.41
C GLY A 33 -3.32 -18.58 16.71
N GLN A 34 -3.96 -17.48 16.31
CA GLN A 34 -3.24 -16.25 15.96
C GLN A 34 -2.51 -15.70 17.20
N THR A 35 -1.25 -15.30 17.06
CA THR A 35 -0.38 -14.91 18.18
C THR A 35 -0.05 -13.41 18.23
N GLY A 36 -0.50 -12.63 17.25
CA GLY A 36 -0.37 -11.17 17.23
C GLY A 36 -1.44 -10.52 16.37
N LEU A 37 -1.86 -9.30 16.72
CA LEU A 37 -2.88 -8.55 15.97
C LEU A 37 -2.23 -7.75 14.84
N SER A 38 -2.92 -7.64 13.72
CA SER A 38 -2.51 -6.80 12.59
C SER A 38 -3.74 -6.02 12.11
N VAL A 39 -3.76 -4.72 12.37
CA VAL A 39 -4.91 -3.84 12.12
C VAL A 39 -4.79 -3.21 10.74
N ALA A 40 -5.81 -3.42 9.93
CA ALA A 40 -6.04 -2.76 8.65
C ALA A 40 -6.99 -1.58 8.83
N PHE A 41 -6.59 -0.37 8.48
CA PHE A 41 -7.43 0.83 8.55
C PHE A 41 -8.01 1.18 7.19
N ASP A 42 -9.17 1.82 7.15
CA ASP A 42 -9.75 2.29 5.89
C ASP A 42 -8.96 3.46 5.27
N LEU A 43 -9.22 3.76 4.00
CA LEU A 43 -8.50 4.82 3.29
C LEU A 43 -8.70 6.22 3.92
N PRO A 44 -9.91 6.61 4.38
CA PRO A 44 -10.10 7.85 5.14
C PRO A 44 -9.17 7.95 6.35
N THR A 45 -9.11 6.92 7.19
CA THR A 45 -8.24 6.90 8.39
C THR A 45 -6.76 7.00 8.01
N GLN A 46 -6.34 6.27 6.97
CA GLN A 46 -4.95 6.30 6.49
C GLN A 46 -4.54 7.67 5.96
N THR A 47 -5.46 8.38 5.32
CA THR A 47 -5.23 9.69 4.68
C THR A 47 -5.68 10.88 5.54
N GLY A 48 -6.08 10.65 6.78
CA GLY A 48 -6.43 11.70 7.74
C GLY A 48 -7.71 12.44 7.36
N TYR A 49 -8.74 11.72 6.95
CA TYR A 49 -10.09 12.24 6.76
C TYR A 49 -11.05 11.53 7.70
N ASP A 50 -12.03 12.28 8.21
CA ASP A 50 -13.17 11.69 8.90
C ASP A 50 -14.15 11.09 7.88
N SER A 51 -14.98 10.14 8.34
CA SER A 51 -15.94 9.42 7.49
C SER A 51 -16.99 10.30 6.82
N ASP A 52 -17.22 11.53 7.29
CA ASP A 52 -18.16 12.48 6.68
C ASP A 52 -17.52 13.46 5.69
N HIS A 53 -16.21 13.33 5.43
CA HIS A 53 -15.52 14.14 4.44
C HIS A 53 -15.87 13.73 3.02
N VAL A 54 -15.94 14.69 2.08
CA VAL A 54 -16.33 14.43 0.68
C VAL A 54 -15.45 13.37 -0.01
N LEU A 55 -14.14 13.35 0.28
CA LEU A 55 -13.24 12.35 -0.27
C LEU A 55 -13.41 10.95 0.36
N ALA A 56 -14.02 10.85 1.54
CA ALA A 56 -14.24 9.56 2.21
C ALA A 56 -15.43 8.78 1.63
N ARG A 57 -16.30 9.44 0.85
CA ARG A 57 -17.53 8.87 0.31
C ARG A 57 -17.28 7.55 -0.42
N GLY A 58 -17.99 6.51 -0.03
CA GLY A 58 -17.89 5.18 -0.61
C GLY A 58 -16.67 4.38 -0.16
N GLU A 59 -15.69 4.98 0.55
CA GLU A 59 -14.44 4.34 1.00
C GLU A 59 -14.47 3.93 2.48
N VAL A 60 -15.45 4.43 3.24
CA VAL A 60 -15.57 4.20 4.68
C VAL A 60 -15.76 2.72 4.98
N GLY A 61 -14.85 2.15 5.76
CA GLY A 61 -14.95 0.75 6.20
C GLY A 61 -14.77 -0.31 5.10
N LYS A 62 -14.40 0.07 3.87
CA LYS A 62 -14.30 -0.89 2.76
C LYS A 62 -13.10 -1.80 2.83
N VAL A 63 -11.91 -1.19 2.89
CA VAL A 63 -10.63 -1.91 2.85
C VAL A 63 -9.94 -2.02 4.22
N GLY A 64 -10.65 -1.61 5.27
CA GLY A 64 -10.11 -1.54 6.62
C GLY A 64 -11.15 -1.00 7.60
N VAL A 65 -10.79 -0.94 8.88
CA VAL A 65 -11.65 -0.37 9.92
C VAL A 65 -11.62 1.17 9.89
N PRO A 66 -12.77 1.87 9.96
CA PRO A 66 -12.82 3.32 10.13
C PRO A 66 -12.52 3.70 11.57
N ILE A 67 -11.54 4.59 11.79
CA ILE A 67 -11.21 5.16 13.11
C ILE A 67 -11.22 6.68 12.99
N CYS A 68 -12.34 7.30 13.38
CA CYS A 68 -12.50 8.76 13.38
C CYS A 68 -12.09 9.37 14.72
N HIS A 69 -12.25 8.67 15.84
CA HIS A 69 -11.98 9.23 17.17
C HIS A 69 -11.68 8.14 18.20
N LEU A 70 -11.40 8.56 19.44
CA LEU A 70 -11.06 7.67 20.56
C LEU A 70 -12.13 6.60 20.82
N GLY A 71 -13.42 6.94 20.69
CA GLY A 71 -14.52 5.98 20.79
C GLY A 71 -14.42 4.77 19.82
N ASP A 72 -14.00 4.96 18.58
CA ASP A 72 -13.84 3.85 17.63
C ASP A 72 -12.67 2.95 18.02
N MET A 73 -11.57 3.54 18.51
CA MET A 73 -10.42 2.79 19.01
C MET A 73 -10.77 1.98 20.26
N ARG A 74 -11.60 2.53 21.17
CA ARG A 74 -12.15 1.79 22.32
C ARG A 74 -12.95 0.57 21.85
N MET A 75 -13.84 0.76 20.87
CA MET A 75 -14.66 -0.32 20.31
C MET A 75 -13.81 -1.40 19.64
N LEU A 76 -12.77 -1.00 18.90
CA LEU A 76 -11.86 -1.93 18.21
C LEU A 76 -11.15 -2.88 19.19
N PHE A 77 -10.81 -2.39 20.37
CA PHE A 77 -10.05 -3.13 21.39
C PHE A 77 -10.86 -3.47 22.64
N ASP A 78 -12.19 -3.42 22.55
CA ASP A 78 -13.05 -3.87 23.64
C ASP A 78 -12.75 -5.33 23.98
N GLN A 79 -12.64 -5.63 25.28
CA GLN A 79 -12.28 -6.96 25.80
C GLN A 79 -10.93 -7.53 25.29
N ILE A 80 -10.05 -6.68 24.73
CA ILE A 80 -8.70 -7.06 24.33
C ILE A 80 -7.70 -6.28 25.21
N PRO A 81 -6.99 -6.93 26.15
CA PRO A 81 -6.08 -6.25 27.07
C PRO A 81 -4.80 -5.82 26.34
N LEU A 82 -4.68 -4.53 26.00
CA LEU A 82 -3.61 -4.01 25.15
C LEU A 82 -2.20 -4.22 25.73
N GLU A 83 -2.07 -4.24 27.05
CA GLU A 83 -0.79 -4.53 27.75
C GLU A 83 -0.22 -5.92 27.43
N GLN A 84 -1.09 -6.88 27.10
CA GLN A 84 -0.73 -8.28 26.87
C GLN A 84 -0.62 -8.62 25.38
N MET A 85 -0.99 -7.70 24.48
CA MET A 85 -1.02 -7.94 23.05
C MET A 85 0.28 -7.51 22.37
N ASN A 86 0.57 -8.14 21.23
CA ASN A 86 1.52 -7.64 20.24
C ASN A 86 0.72 -7.12 19.04
N THR A 87 0.55 -5.80 18.97
CA THR A 87 -0.31 -5.15 17.98
C THR A 87 0.52 -4.50 16.87
N SER A 88 0.29 -4.90 15.63
CA SER A 88 0.82 -4.24 14.44
C SER A 88 -0.25 -3.34 13.84
N MET A 89 0.07 -2.07 13.61
CA MET A 89 -0.80 -1.09 12.96
C MET A 89 -0.19 -0.70 11.61
N THR A 90 -0.84 -1.08 10.51
CA THR A 90 -0.43 -0.72 9.15
C THR A 90 -0.88 0.70 8.85
N ILE A 91 -0.15 1.66 9.41
CA ILE A 91 -0.47 3.08 9.34
C ILE A 91 0.80 3.92 9.16
N ASN A 92 0.71 5.00 8.38
CA ASN A 92 1.87 5.79 7.95
C ASN A 92 1.69 7.28 8.23
N ALA A 93 1.02 8.03 7.34
CA ALA A 93 0.89 9.49 7.50
C ALA A 93 0.21 9.89 8.81
N THR A 94 -0.79 9.12 9.25
CA THR A 94 -1.49 9.30 10.52
C THR A 94 -0.94 8.42 11.66
N ALA A 95 0.23 7.78 11.49
CA ALA A 95 0.82 6.95 12.53
C ALA A 95 0.99 7.64 13.90
N PRO A 96 1.42 8.93 13.98
CA PRO A 96 1.46 9.64 15.26
C PRO A 96 0.09 9.72 15.94
N TRP A 97 -0.96 9.95 15.14
CA TRP A 97 -2.34 10.05 15.62
C TRP A 97 -2.91 8.71 16.08
N LEU A 98 -2.81 7.66 15.25
CA LEU A 98 -3.37 6.34 15.58
C LEU A 98 -2.63 5.72 16.78
N LEU A 99 -1.32 5.95 16.92
CA LEU A 99 -0.59 5.56 18.12
C LEU A 99 -1.04 6.35 19.35
N SER A 100 -1.37 7.64 19.19
CA SER A 100 -1.91 8.46 20.28
C SER A 100 -3.26 7.96 20.78
N LEU A 101 -4.17 7.58 19.86
CA LEU A 101 -5.44 6.93 20.19
C LEU A 101 -5.22 5.59 20.90
N TYR A 102 -4.29 4.77 20.41
CA TYR A 102 -3.97 3.47 21.01
C TYR A 102 -3.43 3.61 22.44
N ILE A 103 -2.52 4.56 22.67
CA ILE A 103 -1.98 4.88 24.01
C ILE A 103 -3.11 5.33 24.94
N ALA A 104 -3.98 6.24 24.48
CA ALA A 104 -5.09 6.73 25.29
C ALA A 104 -6.05 5.60 25.71
N VAL A 105 -6.40 4.68 24.81
CA VAL A 105 -7.22 3.49 25.16
C VAL A 105 -6.47 2.56 26.12
N ALA A 106 -5.17 2.35 25.94
CA ALA A 106 -4.38 1.52 26.85
C ALA A 106 -4.36 2.10 28.27
N GLU A 107 -4.21 3.42 28.40
CA GLU A 107 -4.27 4.11 29.70
C GLU A 107 -5.67 4.01 30.34
N GLU A 108 -6.74 4.11 29.56
CA GLU A 108 -8.12 3.90 30.04
C GLU A 108 -8.37 2.46 30.52
N GLN A 109 -7.71 1.48 29.91
CA GLN A 109 -7.70 0.09 30.38
C GLN A 109 -6.85 -0.11 31.65
N GLY A 110 -6.12 0.92 32.11
CA GLY A 110 -5.21 0.85 33.24
C GLY A 110 -3.86 0.20 32.93
N ALA A 111 -3.45 0.12 31.66
CA ALA A 111 -2.17 -0.47 31.26
C ALA A 111 -0.98 0.42 31.63
N ASP A 112 0.13 -0.20 32.02
CA ASP A 112 1.43 0.47 32.01
C ASP A 112 1.93 0.58 30.57
N ILE A 113 1.91 1.79 30.02
CA ILE A 113 2.28 2.02 28.61
C ILE A 113 3.71 1.58 28.27
N SER A 114 4.61 1.50 29.27
CA SER A 114 5.98 1.02 29.06
C SER A 114 6.05 -0.47 28.71
N ARG A 115 4.97 -1.22 29.00
CA ARG A 115 4.83 -2.65 28.70
C ARG A 115 4.19 -2.92 27.35
N LEU A 116 3.61 -1.91 26.70
CA LEU A 116 3.01 -2.04 25.38
C LEU A 116 4.01 -2.58 24.36
N GLN A 117 3.55 -3.58 23.61
CA GLN A 117 4.32 -4.25 22.58
C GLN A 117 3.58 -4.14 21.26
N GLY A 118 4.28 -3.76 20.21
CA GLY A 118 3.65 -3.57 18.93
C GLY A 118 4.54 -2.89 17.92
N THR A 119 3.94 -2.49 16.81
CA THR A 119 4.62 -1.89 15.68
C THR A 119 3.67 -0.94 14.97
N VAL A 120 4.13 0.27 14.67
CA VAL A 120 3.51 1.11 13.64
C VAL A 120 4.34 0.98 12.37
N GLN A 121 3.71 0.98 11.19
CA GLN A 121 4.46 0.93 9.94
C GLN A 121 5.31 2.19 9.77
N ASN A 122 4.69 3.37 9.87
CA ASN A 122 5.36 4.66 10.02
C ASN A 122 6.47 4.88 8.97
N ASP A 123 6.22 4.48 7.73
CA ASP A 123 7.14 4.64 6.60
C ASP A 123 6.48 5.50 5.53
N ILE A 124 6.87 6.78 5.46
CA ILE A 124 6.28 7.72 4.51
C ILE A 124 6.97 7.71 3.14
N ILE A 125 8.24 7.28 3.04
CA ILE A 125 8.96 7.37 1.76
C ILE A 125 8.26 6.48 0.73
N LYS A 126 7.93 5.24 1.11
CA LYS A 126 7.17 4.33 0.24
C LYS A 126 5.75 4.82 -0.08
N GLU A 127 5.15 5.71 0.74
CA GLU A 127 3.85 6.31 0.42
C GLU A 127 3.93 7.19 -0.82
N TYR A 128 5.01 7.96 -0.99
CA TYR A 128 5.21 8.80 -2.16
C TYR A 128 5.57 8.00 -3.41
N LEU A 129 6.12 6.79 -3.25
CA LEU A 129 6.60 5.95 -4.34
C LEU A 129 5.53 4.98 -4.87
N SER A 130 4.71 4.39 -4.00
CA SER A 130 3.88 3.26 -4.43
C SER A 130 2.50 3.17 -3.78
N ARG A 131 2.33 3.61 -2.52
CA ARG A 131 1.09 3.32 -1.77
C ARG A 131 0.06 4.47 -1.73
N GLY A 132 0.51 5.72 -1.81
CA GLY A 132 -0.39 6.85 -2.04
C GLY A 132 -1.13 7.43 -0.81
N THR A 133 -0.84 6.97 0.41
CA THR A 133 -1.55 7.41 1.63
C THR A 133 -0.84 8.53 2.42
N TYR A 134 0.00 9.31 1.75
CA TYR A 134 0.70 10.48 2.33
C TYR A 134 -0.24 11.67 2.55
N ILE A 135 0.11 12.60 3.45
CA ILE A 135 -0.63 13.86 3.66
C ILE A 135 0.31 15.05 3.40
N CYS A 136 1.33 15.18 4.24
CA CYS A 136 2.25 16.31 4.23
C CYS A 136 3.44 16.05 3.28
N PRO A 137 4.23 17.09 2.94
CA PRO A 137 5.46 16.92 2.16
C PRO A 137 6.52 16.02 2.83
N PRO A 138 7.51 15.51 2.08
CA PRO A 138 8.51 14.56 2.58
C PRO A 138 9.23 14.95 3.87
N LYS A 139 9.76 16.18 3.95
CA LYS A 139 10.52 16.67 5.11
C LYS A 139 9.71 16.71 6.43
N PRO A 140 8.54 17.38 6.51
CA PRO A 140 7.74 17.37 7.73
C PRO A 140 7.24 15.97 8.09
N SER A 141 6.91 15.12 7.11
CA SER A 141 6.51 13.74 7.39
C SER A 141 7.65 12.89 7.98
N LEU A 142 8.88 13.02 7.47
CA LEU A 142 10.05 12.34 8.07
C LEU A 142 10.25 12.79 9.52
N ARG A 143 10.08 14.09 9.79
CA ARG A 143 10.15 14.62 11.17
C ARG A 143 9.10 13.96 12.07
N MET A 144 7.86 13.82 11.63
CA MET A 144 6.81 13.18 12.42
C MET A 144 7.10 11.69 12.68
N ILE A 145 7.67 10.97 11.70
CA ILE A 145 8.09 9.57 11.88
C ILE A 145 9.11 9.45 13.00
N THR A 146 10.13 10.31 13.00
CA THR A 146 11.18 10.26 14.02
C THR A 146 10.75 10.86 15.35
N ASP A 147 9.70 11.70 15.39
CA ASP A 147 9.05 12.12 16.64
C ASP A 147 8.37 10.93 17.32
N VAL A 148 7.69 10.05 16.57
CA VAL A 148 7.17 8.78 17.08
C VAL A 148 8.32 7.93 17.65
N ALA A 149 9.41 7.78 16.90
CA ALA A 149 10.58 7.02 17.36
C ALA A 149 11.18 7.60 18.65
N ALA A 150 11.42 8.91 18.73
CA ALA A 150 11.94 9.56 19.93
C ALA A 150 10.99 9.43 21.14
N TYR A 151 9.67 9.51 20.93
CA TYR A 151 8.69 9.30 21.99
C TYR A 151 8.69 7.87 22.52
N THR A 152 8.66 6.88 21.61
CA THR A 152 8.66 5.46 21.99
C THR A 152 9.94 5.04 22.70
N ALA A 153 11.10 5.61 22.35
CA ALA A 153 12.37 5.37 23.04
C ALA A 153 12.25 5.57 24.56
N LYS A 154 11.54 6.63 24.97
CA LYS A 154 11.39 7.03 26.37
C LYS A 154 10.20 6.39 27.06
N HIS A 155 9.07 6.23 26.35
CA HIS A 155 7.78 5.90 26.96
C HIS A 155 7.28 4.48 26.64
N LEU A 156 7.65 3.93 25.48
CA LEU A 156 7.21 2.62 24.99
C LEU A 156 8.43 1.80 24.49
N PRO A 157 9.40 1.45 25.36
CA PRO A 157 10.70 0.90 24.95
C PRO A 157 10.62 -0.48 24.27
N LYS A 158 9.44 -1.14 24.29
CA LYS A 158 9.18 -2.41 23.61
C LYS A 158 8.44 -2.26 22.28
N TRP A 159 8.03 -1.04 21.92
CA TRP A 159 7.40 -0.75 20.64
C TRP A 159 8.44 -0.66 19.52
N ASN A 160 8.12 -1.19 18.34
CA ASN A 160 8.91 -0.91 17.13
C ASN A 160 8.31 0.34 16.46
N PRO A 161 9.00 1.49 16.49
CA PRO A 161 8.43 2.76 16.03
C PRO A 161 8.40 2.92 14.51
N MET A 162 9.02 2.00 13.80
CA MET A 162 9.08 2.02 12.35
C MET A 162 9.22 0.61 11.82
N ASN A 163 8.49 0.34 10.74
CA ASN A 163 8.61 -0.85 9.94
C ASN A 163 8.83 -0.46 8.47
N VAL A 164 10.10 -0.33 8.06
CA VAL A 164 10.49 0.06 6.69
C VAL A 164 9.93 -0.95 5.70
N CYS A 165 9.07 -0.50 4.81
CA CYS A 165 8.12 -1.36 4.13
C CYS A 165 8.37 -1.40 2.62
N SER A 166 9.25 -2.31 2.22
CA SER A 166 9.62 -2.53 0.82
C SER A 166 8.59 -3.36 0.05
N TYR A 167 7.65 -4.01 0.75
CA TYR A 167 6.56 -4.79 0.14
C TYR A 167 5.91 -4.07 -1.05
N HIS A 168 5.49 -2.82 -0.82
CA HIS A 168 4.80 -1.99 -1.81
C HIS A 168 5.69 -1.54 -2.96
N LEU A 169 7.01 -1.52 -2.79
CA LEU A 169 7.93 -1.14 -3.86
C LEU A 169 7.94 -2.22 -4.94
N GLN A 170 8.01 -3.50 -4.53
CA GLN A 170 7.91 -4.62 -5.47
C GLN A 170 6.52 -4.69 -6.12
N GLU A 171 5.45 -4.38 -5.38
CA GLU A 171 4.09 -4.24 -5.95
C GLU A 171 4.02 -3.11 -7.00
N ALA A 172 4.86 -2.08 -6.88
CA ALA A 172 5.01 -1.00 -7.87
C ALA A 172 6.04 -1.29 -8.97
N GLY A 173 6.60 -2.50 -9.03
CA GLY A 173 7.49 -2.95 -10.08
C GLY A 173 8.98 -2.88 -9.76
N ALA A 174 9.37 -2.65 -8.50
CA ALA A 174 10.78 -2.71 -8.11
C ALA A 174 11.41 -4.05 -8.49
N THR A 175 12.60 -4.01 -9.10
CA THR A 175 13.48 -5.18 -9.17
C THR A 175 14.01 -5.52 -7.78
N PRO A 176 14.56 -6.74 -7.55
CA PRO A 176 15.17 -7.10 -6.28
C PRO A 176 16.24 -6.10 -5.78
N GLU A 177 17.05 -5.56 -6.68
CA GLU A 177 18.10 -4.59 -6.39
C GLU A 177 17.52 -3.22 -6.01
N GLN A 178 16.48 -2.77 -6.71
CA GLN A 178 15.76 -1.53 -6.37
C GLN A 178 15.07 -1.65 -5.01
N GLU A 179 14.43 -2.80 -4.74
CA GLU A 179 13.81 -3.05 -3.44
C GLU A 179 14.83 -3.00 -2.30
N LEU A 180 15.98 -3.67 -2.47
CA LEU A 180 17.12 -3.61 -1.54
C LEU A 180 17.55 -2.17 -1.30
N ALA A 181 17.89 -1.44 -2.37
CA ALA A 181 18.43 -0.10 -2.28
C ALA A 181 17.44 0.89 -1.65
N TYR A 182 16.19 0.91 -2.12
CA TYR A 182 15.20 1.90 -1.68
C TYR A 182 14.76 1.68 -0.23
N ALA A 183 14.67 0.43 0.20
CA ALA A 183 14.38 0.09 1.59
C ALA A 183 15.54 0.46 2.52
N LEU A 184 16.79 0.13 2.15
CA LEU A 184 17.97 0.48 2.94
C LEU A 184 18.18 2.01 2.99
N ALA A 185 17.97 2.72 1.87
CA ALA A 185 18.02 4.18 1.81
C ALA A 185 16.96 4.83 2.71
N THR A 186 15.76 4.26 2.76
CA THR A 186 14.69 4.69 3.66
C THR A 186 15.08 4.51 5.13
N GLY A 187 15.63 3.34 5.49
CA GLY A 187 16.16 3.09 6.83
C GLY A 187 17.27 4.07 7.22
N ILE A 188 18.19 4.35 6.29
CA ILE A 188 19.26 5.34 6.48
C ILE A 188 18.69 6.74 6.73
N ALA A 189 17.76 7.21 5.89
CA ALA A 189 17.17 8.54 6.03
C ALA A 189 16.49 8.76 7.40
N VAL A 190 15.83 7.72 7.92
CA VAL A 190 15.22 7.76 9.25
C VAL A 190 16.26 7.76 10.36
N LEU A 191 17.29 6.92 10.26
CA LEU A 191 18.36 6.88 11.26
C LEU A 191 19.15 8.19 11.32
N ASP A 192 19.43 8.81 10.17
CA ASP A 192 20.12 10.09 10.08
C ASP A 192 19.34 11.21 10.80
N ASP A 193 18.03 11.30 10.61
CA ASP A 193 17.20 12.29 11.33
C ASP A 193 17.03 11.92 12.82
N LEU A 194 16.78 10.64 13.13
CA LEU A 194 16.57 10.16 14.50
C LEU A 194 17.79 10.40 15.40
N LYS A 195 19.00 10.25 14.86
CA LYS A 195 20.25 10.49 15.60
C LYS A 195 20.35 11.90 16.17
N THR A 196 19.64 12.87 15.58
CA THR A 196 19.59 14.26 16.06
C THR A 196 18.58 14.50 17.18
N LYS A 197 17.69 13.52 17.45
CA LYS A 197 16.56 13.64 18.37
C LYS A 197 16.67 12.79 19.64
N VAL A 198 17.62 11.86 19.69
CA VAL A 198 17.85 10.97 20.83
C VAL A 198 19.26 11.16 21.38
N ALA A 199 19.46 10.80 22.65
CA ALA A 199 20.79 10.87 23.23
C ALA A 199 21.71 9.81 22.58
N PRO A 200 23.02 10.08 22.41
CA PRO A 200 23.94 9.15 21.75
C PRO A 200 23.95 7.74 22.33
N GLN A 201 23.78 7.60 23.65
CA GLN A 201 23.74 6.30 24.33
C GLN A 201 22.48 5.47 24.03
N ASP A 202 21.37 6.13 23.64
CA ASP A 202 20.09 5.46 23.36
C ASP A 202 19.98 5.06 21.88
N PHE A 203 20.76 5.70 21.01
CA PHE A 203 20.71 5.50 19.56
C PHE A 203 20.91 4.04 19.13
N PRO A 204 21.88 3.26 19.65
CA PRO A 204 22.04 1.85 19.29
C PRO A 204 20.78 1.01 19.56
N ALA A 205 20.15 1.21 20.72
CA ALA A 205 18.93 0.49 21.07
C ALA A 205 17.79 0.83 20.09
N MET A 206 17.73 2.08 19.62
CA MET A 206 16.75 2.52 18.62
C MET A 206 17.00 1.96 17.23
N VAL A 207 18.27 1.84 16.80
CA VAL A 207 18.61 1.11 15.55
C VAL A 207 18.07 -0.32 15.63
N GLY A 208 18.29 -0.99 16.77
CA GLY A 208 17.76 -2.32 17.03
C GLY A 208 16.24 -2.41 17.18
N ARG A 209 15.50 -1.28 17.13
CA ARG A 209 14.03 -1.21 17.11
C ARG A 209 13.46 -0.96 15.73
N ILE A 210 14.26 -0.53 14.75
CA ILE A 210 13.85 -0.50 13.35
C ILE A 210 13.58 -1.94 12.91
N SER A 211 12.43 -2.16 12.28
CA SER A 211 12.10 -3.42 11.60
C SER A 211 11.80 -3.17 10.13
N PHE A 212 11.69 -4.24 9.37
CA PHE A 212 11.38 -4.20 7.94
C PHE A 212 10.13 -5.03 7.61
N PHE A 213 9.45 -4.67 6.53
CA PHE A 213 8.36 -5.44 5.95
C PHE A 213 8.57 -5.60 4.45
N VAL A 214 8.97 -6.80 4.05
CA VAL A 214 9.46 -7.08 2.69
C VAL A 214 8.43 -7.80 1.84
N ASN A 215 8.64 -7.78 0.52
CA ASN A 215 7.93 -8.64 -0.42
C ASN A 215 8.72 -9.94 -0.66
N ALA A 216 8.05 -10.99 -1.12
CA ALA A 216 8.68 -12.17 -1.69
C ALA A 216 7.84 -12.66 -2.89
N GLY A 217 8.38 -12.53 -4.11
CA GLY A 217 7.76 -13.02 -5.33
C GLY A 217 8.10 -14.45 -5.74
N ILE A 218 7.47 -14.91 -6.83
CA ILE A 218 7.57 -16.31 -7.29
C ILE A 218 8.98 -16.75 -7.73
N ARG A 219 9.93 -15.82 -7.91
CA ARG A 219 11.32 -16.13 -8.25
C ARG A 219 12.10 -16.63 -7.04
N PHE A 220 11.70 -17.80 -6.54
CA PHE A 220 12.15 -18.45 -5.31
C PHE A 220 13.64 -18.26 -4.94
N VAL A 221 14.58 -18.64 -5.82
CA VAL A 221 16.03 -18.53 -5.53
C VAL A 221 16.47 -17.08 -5.39
N THR A 222 15.95 -16.20 -6.24
CA THR A 222 16.31 -14.78 -6.23
C THR A 222 15.81 -14.12 -4.95
N GLU A 223 14.59 -14.42 -4.52
CA GLU A 223 14.02 -13.87 -3.29
C GLU A 223 14.74 -14.35 -2.03
N MET A 224 15.09 -15.64 -1.97
CA MET A 224 15.90 -16.18 -0.87
C MET A 224 17.27 -15.48 -0.80
N CYS A 225 17.96 -15.33 -1.92
CA CYS A 225 19.22 -14.58 -1.99
C CYS A 225 19.05 -13.10 -1.62
N LYS A 226 17.94 -12.46 -2.02
CA LYS A 226 17.63 -11.06 -1.66
C LYS A 226 17.54 -10.90 -0.15
N MET A 227 16.91 -11.85 0.56
CA MET A 227 16.81 -11.76 2.03
C MET A 227 18.16 -11.93 2.74
N ARG A 228 19.06 -12.76 2.22
CA ARG A 228 20.45 -12.83 2.70
C ARG A 228 21.19 -11.53 2.44
N ALA A 229 21.05 -10.95 1.24
CA ALA A 229 21.63 -9.65 0.90
C ALA A 229 21.14 -8.52 1.82
N PHE A 230 19.84 -8.46 2.13
CA PHE A 230 19.29 -7.51 3.12
C PHE A 230 19.98 -7.63 4.48
N THR A 231 20.13 -8.86 4.96
CA THR A 231 20.71 -9.13 6.28
C THR A 231 22.17 -8.68 6.35
N GLU A 232 22.96 -8.99 5.32
CA GLU A 232 24.38 -8.63 5.25
C GLU A 232 24.59 -7.12 5.06
N LEU A 233 23.84 -6.49 4.15
CA LEU A 233 23.94 -5.05 3.89
C LEU A 233 23.51 -4.21 5.09
N TRP A 234 22.44 -4.62 5.79
CA TRP A 234 21.99 -3.89 6.97
C TRP A 234 23.00 -3.97 8.12
N ASP A 235 23.62 -5.13 8.35
CA ASP A 235 24.70 -5.28 9.32
C ASP A 235 25.91 -4.40 8.98
N GLU A 236 26.34 -4.41 7.72
CA GLU A 236 27.40 -3.55 7.18
C GLU A 236 27.11 -2.07 7.40
N ILE A 237 25.94 -1.59 6.97
CA ILE A 237 25.51 -0.19 7.13
C ILE A 237 25.50 0.22 8.61
N CYS A 238 24.91 -0.61 9.48
CA CYS A 238 24.84 -0.30 10.91
C CYS A 238 26.22 -0.25 11.58
N ARG A 239 27.14 -1.13 11.18
CA ARG A 239 28.50 -1.15 11.70
C ARG A 239 29.32 0.02 11.18
N GLU A 240 29.34 0.23 9.87
CA GLU A 240 30.31 1.12 9.20
C GLU A 240 29.85 2.57 9.18
N ARG A 241 28.56 2.84 8.92
CA ARG A 241 28.01 4.21 8.89
C ARG A 241 27.70 4.73 10.29
N TYR A 242 27.22 3.87 11.19
CA TYR A 242 26.70 4.28 12.49
C TYR A 242 27.55 3.84 13.70
N GLY A 243 28.57 2.99 13.51
CA GLY A 243 29.48 2.58 14.58
C GLY A 243 28.79 1.72 15.66
N ILE A 244 27.72 0.99 15.32
CA ILE A 244 27.01 0.16 16.28
C ILE A 244 27.82 -1.11 16.53
N GLU A 245 28.40 -1.29 17.71
CA GLU A 245 29.28 -2.43 18.03
C GLU A 245 28.51 -3.70 18.45
N ASP A 246 27.38 -3.57 19.14
CA ASP A 246 26.57 -4.71 19.57
C ASP A 246 25.77 -5.31 18.38
N GLU A 247 26.14 -6.52 17.98
CA GLU A 247 25.48 -7.31 16.93
C GLU A 247 23.96 -7.42 17.12
N LYS A 248 23.49 -7.44 18.37
CA LYS A 248 22.06 -7.52 18.69
C LYS A 248 21.28 -6.37 18.05
N TYR A 249 21.85 -5.17 17.99
CA TYR A 249 21.20 -3.98 17.45
C TYR A 249 21.34 -3.86 15.93
N ARG A 250 22.23 -4.64 15.30
CA ARG A 250 22.43 -4.66 13.85
C ARG A 250 21.64 -5.74 13.12
N ARG A 251 20.90 -6.59 13.84
CA ARG A 251 20.12 -7.67 13.23
C ARG A 251 19.01 -7.12 12.33
N PHE A 252 19.00 -7.55 11.07
CA PHE A 252 17.88 -7.31 10.17
C PHE A 252 16.65 -8.13 10.63
N ARG A 253 15.66 -7.44 11.20
CA ARG A 253 14.42 -8.06 11.69
C ARG A 253 13.29 -7.67 10.75
N TYR A 254 12.66 -8.65 10.13
CA TYR A 254 11.59 -8.38 9.17
C TYR A 254 10.37 -9.28 9.34
N GLY A 255 9.21 -8.70 9.02
CA GLY A 255 8.03 -9.44 8.62
C GLY A 255 7.92 -9.46 7.09
N VAL A 256 7.08 -10.34 6.56
CA VAL A 256 6.88 -10.48 5.11
C VAL A 256 5.41 -10.72 4.82
N GLN A 257 4.94 -10.12 3.72
CA GLN A 257 3.81 -10.64 2.97
C GLN A 257 4.33 -11.08 1.60
N VAL A 258 3.92 -12.27 1.18
CA VAL A 258 4.26 -12.77 -0.15
C VAL A 258 3.55 -11.96 -1.23
N ASN A 259 4.09 -11.97 -2.45
CA ASN A 259 3.69 -11.07 -3.52
C ASN A 259 2.22 -11.24 -3.93
N SER A 260 1.42 -10.20 -3.72
CA SER A 260 0.00 -10.21 -4.09
C SER A 260 -0.20 -9.86 -5.56
N LEU A 261 0.64 -8.97 -6.12
CA LEU A 261 0.63 -8.63 -7.55
C LEU A 261 0.90 -9.85 -8.46
N GLY A 262 1.58 -10.86 -7.95
CA GLY A 262 1.85 -12.13 -8.65
C GLY A 262 0.65 -13.08 -8.72
N LEU A 263 -0.41 -12.83 -7.95
CA LEU A 263 -1.60 -13.67 -7.91
C LEU A 263 -2.55 -13.34 -9.06
N THR A 264 -3.24 -14.36 -9.57
CA THR A 264 -4.05 -14.25 -10.79
C THR A 264 -5.53 -14.43 -10.50
N GLU A 265 -6.37 -13.64 -11.18
CA GLU A 265 -7.83 -13.82 -11.22
C GLU A 265 -8.19 -15.07 -12.04
N GLN A 266 -7.47 -15.33 -13.13
CA GLN A 266 -7.61 -16.51 -13.95
C GLN A 266 -7.01 -17.73 -13.25
N GLN A 267 -7.76 -18.83 -13.21
CA GLN A 267 -7.37 -20.09 -12.54
C GLN A 267 -6.78 -19.82 -11.13
N PRO A 268 -7.54 -19.16 -10.23
CA PRO A 268 -7.03 -18.63 -8.97
C PRO A 268 -6.54 -19.72 -8.01
N GLU A 269 -6.89 -20.99 -8.23
CA GLU A 269 -6.39 -22.14 -7.48
C GLU A 269 -4.87 -22.28 -7.58
N ASN A 270 -4.28 -21.85 -8.71
CA ASN A 270 -2.84 -21.81 -8.90
C ASN A 270 -2.13 -20.91 -7.88
N ASN A 271 -2.84 -19.93 -7.30
CA ASN A 271 -2.29 -19.04 -6.27
C ASN A 271 -1.89 -19.80 -5.01
N VAL A 272 -2.53 -20.93 -4.68
CA VAL A 272 -2.13 -21.76 -3.53
C VAL A 272 -0.67 -22.21 -3.66
N TYR A 273 -0.27 -22.64 -4.85
CA TYR A 273 1.11 -23.07 -5.11
C TYR A 273 2.09 -21.90 -5.14
N ARG A 274 1.67 -20.75 -5.71
CA ARG A 274 2.48 -19.52 -5.74
C ARG A 274 2.81 -19.06 -4.33
N ILE A 275 1.79 -18.91 -3.49
CA ILE A 275 1.91 -18.47 -2.09
C ILE A 275 2.85 -19.40 -1.31
N LEU A 276 2.74 -20.72 -1.51
CA LEU A 276 3.63 -21.67 -0.84
C LEU A 276 5.09 -21.48 -1.25
N LEU A 277 5.37 -21.37 -2.56
CA LEU A 277 6.73 -21.19 -3.07
C LEU A 277 7.34 -19.85 -2.61
N GLU A 278 6.54 -18.79 -2.62
CA GLU A 278 6.94 -17.48 -2.13
C GLU A 278 7.23 -17.50 -0.62
N MET A 279 6.40 -18.19 0.15
CA MET A 279 6.63 -18.39 1.58
C MET A 279 7.94 -19.13 1.84
N LEU A 280 8.20 -20.20 1.09
CA LEU A 280 9.43 -20.99 1.25
C LEU A 280 10.69 -20.15 1.02
N ALA A 281 10.65 -19.16 0.12
CA ALA A 281 11.80 -18.28 -0.15
C ALA A 281 12.28 -17.51 1.08
N VAL A 282 11.39 -17.26 2.05
CA VAL A 282 11.67 -16.42 3.23
C VAL A 282 11.70 -17.20 4.55
N VAL A 283 11.34 -18.49 4.54
CA VAL A 283 11.42 -19.34 5.75
C VAL A 283 12.55 -20.36 5.74
N LEU A 284 13.07 -20.75 4.57
CA LEU A 284 14.05 -21.82 4.46
C LEU A 284 15.46 -21.45 4.95
N SER A 285 15.97 -20.27 4.58
CA SER A 285 17.30 -19.82 5.03
C SER A 285 17.22 -19.39 6.49
N ARG A 286 17.80 -20.18 7.41
CA ARG A 286 17.85 -19.89 8.84
C ARG A 286 18.45 -18.51 9.15
N ASN A 287 19.54 -18.15 8.47
CA ASN A 287 20.28 -16.91 8.68
C ASN A 287 19.49 -15.67 8.25
N ALA A 288 18.60 -15.84 7.28
CA ALA A 288 17.74 -14.78 6.76
C ALA A 288 16.24 -15.05 7.02
N ARG A 289 15.88 -15.90 7.98
CA ARG A 289 14.49 -16.34 8.19
C ARG A 289 13.59 -15.21 8.67
N ALA A 290 12.40 -15.09 8.07
CA ALA A 290 11.39 -14.13 8.49
C ALA A 290 11.00 -14.30 9.97
N ARG A 291 10.71 -13.18 10.65
CA ARG A 291 10.26 -13.18 12.05
C ARG A 291 8.74 -13.19 12.19
N ALA A 292 8.05 -12.73 11.15
CA ALA A 292 6.61 -12.81 11.03
C ALA A 292 6.26 -13.07 9.57
N VAL A 293 5.31 -13.97 9.32
CA VAL A 293 4.83 -14.26 7.97
C VAL A 293 3.33 -13.99 7.94
N GLN A 294 2.94 -13.24 6.91
CA GLN A 294 1.56 -12.94 6.57
C GLN A 294 1.33 -13.49 5.16
N LEU A 295 0.30 -14.30 5.00
CA LEU A 295 -0.04 -14.88 3.70
C LEU A 295 -1.37 -14.31 3.22
N PRO A 296 -1.48 -13.94 1.95
CA PRO A 296 -2.76 -13.63 1.34
C PRO A 296 -3.61 -14.90 1.20
N ALA A 297 -4.86 -14.72 0.84
CA ALA A 297 -5.74 -15.80 0.46
C ALA A 297 -5.58 -16.12 -1.04
N TRP A 298 -5.87 -17.36 -1.43
CA TRP A 298 -5.78 -17.82 -2.82
C TRP A 298 -6.67 -17.02 -3.79
N ASN A 299 -7.76 -16.42 -3.30
CA ASN A 299 -8.72 -15.61 -4.03
C ASN A 299 -8.51 -14.09 -3.89
N GLU A 300 -7.35 -13.63 -3.41
CA GLU A 300 -7.09 -12.19 -3.19
C GLU A 300 -7.24 -11.34 -4.46
N ALA A 301 -6.88 -11.88 -5.63
CA ALA A 301 -7.05 -11.20 -6.91
C ALA A 301 -8.53 -10.99 -7.32
N LEU A 302 -9.47 -11.72 -6.69
CA LEU A 302 -10.91 -11.59 -6.93
C LEU A 302 -11.58 -10.57 -6.01
N GLY A 303 -11.05 -10.38 -4.79
CA GLY A 303 -11.64 -9.51 -3.79
C GLY A 303 -11.30 -9.93 -2.37
N LEU A 304 -12.08 -9.41 -1.40
CA LEU A 304 -11.84 -9.69 0.01
C LEU A 304 -12.10 -11.17 0.36
N PRO A 305 -11.18 -11.82 1.09
CA PRO A 305 -11.28 -13.23 1.41
C PRO A 305 -12.33 -13.53 2.47
N ARG A 306 -12.93 -14.72 2.40
CA ARG A 306 -13.83 -15.24 3.44
C ARG A 306 -13.03 -15.80 4.61
N PRO A 307 -13.63 -15.98 5.80
CA PRO A 307 -12.96 -16.61 6.94
C PRO A 307 -12.39 -18.01 6.64
N TRP A 308 -13.01 -18.77 5.73
CA TRP A 308 -12.50 -20.08 5.30
C TRP A 308 -11.21 -19.95 4.48
N ASP A 309 -11.14 -18.98 3.56
CA ASP A 309 -9.95 -18.73 2.74
C ASP A 309 -8.76 -18.30 3.62
N GLN A 310 -9.00 -17.44 4.63
CA GLN A 310 -7.99 -17.04 5.61
C GLN A 310 -7.47 -18.22 6.46
N GLN A 311 -8.37 -19.13 6.86
CA GLN A 311 -7.98 -20.33 7.60
C GLN A 311 -7.04 -21.21 6.75
N TRP A 312 -7.28 -21.30 5.44
CA TRP A 312 -6.46 -22.09 4.55
C TRP A 312 -5.00 -21.58 4.51
N SER A 313 -4.81 -20.25 4.38
CA SER A 313 -3.49 -19.63 4.44
C SER A 313 -2.82 -19.80 5.81
N LEU A 314 -3.57 -19.76 6.91
CA LEU A 314 -3.03 -20.05 8.25
C LEU A 314 -2.53 -21.50 8.36
N ARG A 315 -3.28 -22.48 7.82
CA ARG A 315 -2.89 -23.90 7.85
C ARG A 315 -1.60 -24.15 7.08
N MET A 316 -1.40 -23.47 5.94
CA MET A 316 -0.14 -23.55 5.20
C MET A 316 1.08 -23.23 6.09
N GLN A 317 1.01 -22.17 6.89
CA GLN A 317 2.11 -21.82 7.79
C GLN A 317 2.33 -22.84 8.89
N GLN A 318 1.25 -23.37 9.47
CA GLN A 318 1.31 -24.34 10.56
C GLN A 318 1.88 -25.68 10.09
N ILE A 319 1.51 -26.15 8.89
CA ILE A 319 2.07 -27.36 8.29
C ILE A 319 3.57 -27.21 8.12
N VAL A 320 4.04 -26.11 7.49
CA VAL A 320 5.48 -25.88 7.31
C VAL A 320 6.21 -25.80 8.66
N ALA A 321 5.65 -25.11 9.66
CA ALA A 321 6.31 -24.91 10.94
C ALA A 321 6.31 -26.14 11.88
N TYR A 322 5.26 -26.96 11.84
CA TYR A 322 5.03 -28.01 12.86
C TYR A 322 5.08 -29.43 12.33
N GLU A 323 4.80 -29.66 11.04
CA GLU A 323 4.81 -31.00 10.45
C GLU A 323 6.13 -31.32 9.73
N THR A 324 6.93 -30.30 9.41
CA THR A 324 8.28 -30.47 8.85
C THR A 324 9.37 -30.39 9.92
N ASP A 325 10.56 -30.85 9.57
CA ASP A 325 11.78 -30.77 10.37
C ASP A 325 12.57 -29.46 10.13
N LEU A 326 12.03 -28.50 9.38
CA LEU A 326 12.73 -27.26 8.97
C LEU A 326 13.37 -26.49 10.14
N LEU A 327 12.71 -26.46 11.30
CA LEU A 327 13.18 -25.71 12.48
C LEU A 327 14.24 -26.47 13.30
N GLU A 328 14.64 -27.67 12.89
CA GLU A 328 15.58 -28.56 13.59
C GLU A 328 16.99 -28.53 12.97
N TYR A 329 17.13 -27.92 11.80
CA TYR A 329 18.38 -27.86 11.03
C TYR A 329 18.99 -26.46 10.96
N GLY A 330 20.30 -26.42 10.66
CA GLY A 330 21.02 -25.18 10.35
C GLY A 330 20.57 -24.54 9.04
N ASP A 331 21.28 -23.51 8.59
CA ASP A 331 20.96 -22.90 7.29
C ASP A 331 21.35 -23.85 6.14
N LEU A 332 20.36 -24.21 5.31
CA LEU A 332 20.53 -25.15 4.20
C LEU A 332 21.35 -24.58 3.03
N PHE A 333 21.57 -23.27 2.99
CA PHE A 333 22.21 -22.58 1.87
C PHE A 333 23.67 -22.16 2.17
N ASP A 334 24.15 -22.40 3.38
CA ASP A 334 25.53 -22.07 3.74
C ASP A 334 26.53 -22.95 2.96
N GLY A 335 27.60 -22.32 2.47
CA GLY A 335 28.63 -22.99 1.66
C GLY A 335 28.25 -23.27 0.21
N ASN A 336 27.07 -22.86 -0.27
CA ASN A 336 26.68 -23.03 -1.67
C ASN A 336 27.23 -21.88 -2.56
N PRO A 337 28.11 -22.17 -3.54
CA PRO A 337 28.74 -21.13 -4.36
C PRO A 337 27.76 -20.39 -5.27
N VAL A 338 26.67 -21.04 -5.71
CA VAL A 338 25.64 -20.40 -6.54
C VAL A 338 24.86 -19.37 -5.72
N ILE A 339 24.53 -19.71 -4.47
CA ILE A 339 23.85 -18.79 -3.56
C ILE A 339 24.76 -17.61 -3.22
N ALA A 340 26.03 -17.88 -2.87
CA ALA A 340 27.00 -16.83 -2.55
C ALA A 340 27.15 -15.84 -3.73
N ALA A 341 27.38 -16.34 -4.95
CA ALA A 341 27.50 -15.51 -6.14
C ALA A 341 26.25 -14.67 -6.40
N LYS A 342 25.04 -15.24 -6.24
CA LYS A 342 23.80 -14.50 -6.45
C LYS A 342 23.56 -13.43 -5.37
N VAL A 343 23.93 -13.70 -4.12
CA VAL A 343 23.87 -12.70 -3.04
C VAL A 343 24.83 -11.54 -3.33
N ASP A 344 26.06 -11.83 -3.77
CA ASP A 344 27.04 -10.80 -4.10
C ASP A 344 26.62 -9.94 -5.29
N GLU A 345 26.02 -10.55 -6.33
CA GLU A 345 25.43 -9.83 -7.47
C GLU A 345 24.35 -8.84 -7.02
N LEU A 346 23.40 -9.29 -6.18
CA LEU A 346 22.32 -8.45 -5.64
C LEU A 346 22.87 -7.31 -4.78
N LYS A 347 23.86 -7.60 -3.92
CA LYS A 347 24.52 -6.57 -3.11
C LYS A 347 25.24 -5.52 -3.96
N ALA A 348 25.92 -5.95 -5.03
CA ALA A 348 26.61 -5.02 -5.93
C ALA A 348 25.62 -4.06 -6.61
N GLY A 349 24.49 -4.58 -7.13
CA GLY A 349 23.42 -3.76 -7.70
C GLY A 349 22.80 -2.80 -6.68
N ALA A 350 22.50 -3.28 -5.47
CA ALA A 350 21.95 -2.45 -4.41
C ALA A 350 22.91 -1.33 -3.97
N ARG A 351 24.22 -1.61 -3.86
CA ARG A 351 25.23 -0.59 -3.51
C ARG A 351 25.37 0.47 -4.59
N ALA A 352 25.33 0.08 -5.87
CA ALA A 352 25.40 1.05 -6.98
C ALA A 352 24.19 2.00 -6.99
N GLU A 353 22.99 1.45 -6.77
CA GLU A 353 21.78 2.27 -6.67
C GLU A 353 21.81 3.15 -5.42
N LEU A 354 22.25 2.63 -4.25
CA LEU A 354 22.43 3.44 -3.03
C LEU A 354 23.40 4.61 -3.24
N ALA A 355 24.53 4.38 -3.91
CA ALA A 355 25.49 5.44 -4.22
C ALA A 355 24.86 6.53 -5.11
N THR A 356 24.06 6.13 -6.10
CA THR A 356 23.30 7.07 -6.94
C THR A 356 22.35 7.92 -6.10
N LEU A 357 21.62 7.31 -5.16
CA LEU A 357 20.73 8.06 -4.27
C LEU A 357 21.49 9.01 -3.35
N ASP A 358 22.65 8.61 -2.84
CA ASP A 358 23.51 9.48 -2.01
C ASP A 358 24.02 10.70 -2.80
N GLU A 359 24.42 10.52 -4.08
CA GLU A 359 24.79 11.62 -4.98
C GLU A 359 23.64 12.61 -5.23
N MET A 360 22.39 12.12 -5.20
CA MET A 360 21.18 12.94 -5.33
C MET A 360 20.76 13.63 -4.01
N GLY A 361 21.49 13.42 -2.91
CA GLY A 361 21.17 14.00 -1.59
C GLY A 361 20.28 13.11 -0.72
N GLY A 362 20.26 11.80 -0.99
CA GLY A 362 19.55 10.78 -0.22
C GLY A 362 18.09 10.55 -0.65
N ALA A 363 17.44 9.57 -0.01
CA ALA A 363 16.11 9.08 -0.40
C ALA A 363 15.04 10.17 -0.53
N ILE A 364 15.04 11.19 0.35
CA ILE A 364 14.03 12.26 0.32
C ILE A 364 14.18 13.14 -0.93
N ALA A 365 15.41 13.45 -1.35
CA ALA A 365 15.67 14.25 -2.53
C ALA A 365 15.44 13.44 -3.82
N ALA A 366 15.63 12.13 -3.77
CA ALA A 366 15.54 11.23 -4.91
C ALA A 366 14.13 10.62 -5.16
N ILE A 367 13.07 11.09 -4.48
CA ILE A 367 11.71 10.52 -4.60
C ILE A 367 11.23 10.46 -6.06
N GLU A 368 11.44 11.52 -6.83
CA GLU A 368 11.01 11.59 -8.23
C GLU A 368 11.74 10.57 -9.10
N TYR A 369 13.06 10.45 -8.92
CA TYR A 369 13.88 9.46 -9.61
C TYR A 369 13.47 8.04 -9.23
N MET A 370 13.36 7.72 -7.93
CA MET A 370 12.93 6.39 -7.49
C MET A 370 11.55 6.05 -8.07
N LYS A 371 10.62 6.99 -8.08
CA LYS A 371 9.28 6.78 -8.65
C LYS A 371 9.33 6.50 -10.15
N SER A 372 10.09 7.26 -10.93
CA SER A 372 10.20 7.02 -12.38
C SER A 372 10.83 5.66 -12.67
N ARG A 373 11.87 5.26 -11.92
CA ARG A 373 12.51 3.95 -12.06
C ARG A 373 11.55 2.79 -11.75
N LEU A 374 10.67 2.93 -10.75
CA LEU A 374 9.62 1.94 -10.47
C LEU A 374 8.63 1.81 -11.64
N VAL A 375 8.15 2.94 -12.18
CA VAL A 375 7.22 2.94 -13.33
C VAL A 375 7.86 2.28 -14.56
N GLU A 376 9.14 2.60 -14.83
CA GLU A 376 9.91 2.00 -15.92
C GLU A 376 10.08 0.48 -15.74
N SER A 377 10.50 0.03 -14.56
CA SER A 377 10.69 -1.39 -14.27
C SER A 377 9.37 -2.18 -14.30
N ASN A 378 8.25 -1.58 -13.89
CA ASN A 378 6.94 -2.20 -14.04
C ASN A 378 6.52 -2.30 -15.52
N ALA A 379 6.75 -1.25 -16.32
CA ALA A 379 6.45 -1.26 -17.76
C ALA A 379 7.26 -2.33 -18.49
N GLU A 380 8.54 -2.46 -18.18
CA GLU A 380 9.38 -3.54 -18.71
C GLU A 380 8.85 -4.93 -18.31
N ARG A 381 8.42 -5.10 -17.06
CA ARG A 381 7.83 -6.36 -16.60
C ARG A 381 6.57 -6.71 -17.38
N LEU A 382 5.66 -5.76 -17.58
CA LEU A 382 4.41 -5.98 -18.32
C LEU A 382 4.68 -6.28 -19.79
N ASN A 383 5.59 -5.54 -20.44
CA ASN A 383 6.01 -5.82 -21.82
C ASN A 383 6.48 -7.27 -22.00
N ARG A 384 7.29 -7.79 -21.06
CA ARG A 384 7.75 -9.19 -21.12
C ARG A 384 6.63 -10.20 -20.93
N ILE A 385 5.58 -9.87 -20.16
CA ILE A 385 4.40 -10.73 -19.98
C ILE A 385 3.56 -10.74 -21.27
N GLU A 386 3.30 -9.56 -21.86
CA GLU A 386 2.59 -9.43 -23.14
C GLU A 386 3.32 -10.16 -24.28
N ALA A 387 4.65 -10.04 -24.33
CA ALA A 387 5.50 -10.71 -25.31
C ALA A 387 5.70 -12.22 -25.05
N ASN A 388 5.10 -12.78 -24.00
CA ASN A 388 5.27 -14.19 -23.58
C ASN A 388 6.72 -14.60 -23.23
N GLU A 389 7.61 -13.63 -22.97
CA GLU A 389 8.96 -13.86 -22.45
C GLU A 389 8.93 -14.22 -20.96
N THR A 390 8.02 -13.61 -20.21
CA THR A 390 7.67 -14.00 -18.85
C THR A 390 6.35 -14.77 -18.87
N VAL A 391 6.41 -16.05 -18.55
CA VAL A 391 5.23 -16.93 -18.55
C VAL A 391 4.44 -16.77 -17.25
N VAL A 392 3.13 -16.55 -17.38
CA VAL A 392 2.16 -16.56 -16.29
C VAL A 392 1.11 -17.64 -16.60
N VAL A 393 1.23 -18.77 -15.91
CA VAL A 393 0.35 -19.94 -16.09
C VAL A 393 -1.10 -19.57 -15.79
N GLY A 394 -2.01 -19.91 -16.72
CA GLY A 394 -3.43 -19.59 -16.65
C GLY A 394 -3.79 -18.20 -17.21
N VAL A 395 -2.80 -17.37 -17.53
CA VAL A 395 -3.02 -15.99 -18.04
C VAL A 395 -2.54 -15.87 -19.49
N ASN A 396 -1.24 -16.00 -19.74
CA ASN A 396 -0.69 -15.89 -21.10
C ASN A 396 -0.35 -17.25 -21.73
N ARG A 397 -0.15 -18.30 -20.92
CA ARG A 397 0.00 -19.69 -21.37
C ARG A 397 -0.90 -20.64 -20.59
N TRP A 398 -1.39 -21.68 -21.26
CA TRP A 398 -2.35 -22.66 -20.71
C TRP A 398 -3.61 -22.00 -20.16
N GLN A 399 -4.23 -21.16 -20.99
CA GLN A 399 -5.39 -20.34 -20.60
C GLN A 399 -6.66 -21.17 -20.39
N GLN A 400 -6.78 -22.29 -21.11
CA GLN A 400 -7.90 -23.21 -21.00
C GLN A 400 -7.79 -24.04 -19.71
N GLY A 401 -8.92 -24.28 -19.05
CA GLY A 401 -9.03 -25.10 -17.85
C GLY A 401 -10.45 -25.62 -17.64
N GLU A 402 -10.60 -26.58 -16.74
CA GLU A 402 -11.91 -27.11 -16.34
C GLU A 402 -12.64 -26.14 -15.40
N PRO A 403 -13.99 -26.12 -15.38
CA PRO A 403 -14.75 -25.31 -14.43
C PRO A 403 -14.38 -25.64 -12.97
N SER A 404 -14.05 -24.62 -12.19
CA SER A 404 -13.65 -24.81 -10.80
C SER A 404 -14.85 -24.83 -9.86
N PRO A 405 -14.99 -25.87 -8.99
CA PRO A 405 -16.05 -25.90 -7.98
C PRO A 405 -15.85 -24.85 -6.88
N LEU A 406 -14.65 -24.27 -6.75
CA LEU A 406 -14.36 -23.24 -5.76
C LEU A 406 -14.82 -21.85 -6.19
N THR A 407 -15.03 -21.64 -7.50
CA THR A 407 -15.46 -20.36 -8.09
C THR A 407 -16.88 -20.40 -8.64
N ALA A 408 -17.44 -21.58 -8.92
CA ALA A 408 -18.75 -21.77 -9.55
C ALA A 408 -19.98 -21.58 -8.63
N GLY A 409 -19.84 -21.05 -7.41
CA GLY A 409 -20.96 -20.84 -6.47
C GLY A 409 -21.21 -19.36 -6.15
N ASP A 410 -22.44 -19.01 -5.78
CA ASP A 410 -22.80 -17.68 -5.30
C ASP A 410 -22.04 -17.35 -4.00
N GLY A 411 -21.39 -16.18 -3.94
CA GLY A 411 -20.73 -15.67 -2.71
C GLY A 411 -19.21 -15.92 -2.59
N GLY A 412 -18.47 -15.86 -3.70
CA GLY A 412 -17.00 -16.06 -3.71
C GLY A 412 -16.17 -14.94 -3.06
N ILE A 413 -16.73 -13.74 -2.88
CA ILE A 413 -16.06 -12.56 -2.31
C ILE A 413 -16.91 -11.90 -1.23
N MET A 414 -16.28 -11.26 -0.26
CA MET A 414 -16.99 -10.47 0.74
C MET A 414 -17.27 -9.04 0.25
N VAL A 415 -18.52 -8.58 0.36
CA VAL A 415 -18.94 -7.21 0.05
C VAL A 415 -19.29 -6.47 1.34
N VAL A 416 -18.82 -5.23 1.47
CA VAL A 416 -19.15 -4.38 2.62
C VAL A 416 -20.51 -3.71 2.41
N ASP A 417 -21.38 -3.82 3.41
CA ASP A 417 -22.72 -3.24 3.41
C ASP A 417 -22.66 -1.69 3.39
N PRO A 418 -23.30 -1.00 2.42
CA PRO A 418 -23.38 0.46 2.38
C PRO A 418 -23.90 1.12 3.66
N ALA A 419 -24.70 0.42 4.48
CA ALA A 419 -25.18 0.92 5.75
C ALA A 419 -24.06 1.23 6.75
N VAL A 420 -22.89 0.57 6.63
CA VAL A 420 -21.71 0.77 7.49
C VAL A 420 -21.23 2.22 7.46
N GLU A 421 -21.20 2.85 6.28
CA GLU A 421 -20.76 4.23 6.12
C GLU A 421 -21.70 5.20 6.83
N GLN A 422 -23.01 5.03 6.66
CA GLN A 422 -24.01 5.89 7.30
C GLN A 422 -24.01 5.74 8.82
N GLU A 423 -23.84 4.52 9.32
CA GLU A 423 -23.72 4.22 10.74
C GLU A 423 -22.48 4.90 11.36
N GLN A 424 -21.33 4.83 10.67
CA GLN A 424 -20.11 5.49 11.11
C GLN A 424 -20.24 7.02 11.11
N ILE A 425 -20.86 7.61 10.08
CA ILE A 425 -21.12 9.05 10.03
C ILE A 425 -22.05 9.49 11.18
N ALA A 426 -23.09 8.71 11.48
CA ALA A 426 -23.99 8.99 12.59
C ALA A 426 -23.26 8.97 13.94
N ARG A 427 -22.40 7.96 14.18
CA ARG A 427 -21.55 7.89 15.38
C ARG A 427 -20.63 9.09 15.51
N LEU A 428 -19.97 9.48 14.42
CA LEU A 428 -19.06 10.61 14.38
C LEU A 428 -19.78 11.93 14.73
N LYS A 429 -20.98 12.16 14.21
CA LYS A 429 -21.79 13.33 14.55
C LYS A 429 -22.15 13.35 16.03
N ALA A 430 -22.64 12.22 16.55
CA ALA A 430 -22.96 12.09 17.97
C ALA A 430 -21.73 12.31 18.87
N TRP A 431 -20.54 11.85 18.46
CA TRP A 431 -19.29 12.11 19.16
C TRP A 431 -18.95 13.59 19.24
N ARG A 432 -19.06 14.32 18.12
CA ARG A 432 -18.82 15.77 18.08
C ARG A 432 -19.85 16.56 18.89
N GLU A 433 -21.11 16.10 18.94
CA GLU A 433 -22.16 16.74 19.74
C GLU A 433 -21.98 16.54 21.25
N ALA A 434 -21.38 15.43 21.68
CA ALA A 434 -21.27 15.06 23.09
C ALA A 434 -19.96 15.51 23.76
N ARG A 435 -18.93 15.89 22.99
CA ARG A 435 -17.60 16.23 23.50
C ARG A 435 -17.53 17.65 24.10
N ASP A 436 -16.48 17.91 24.88
CA ASP A 436 -16.13 19.27 25.31
C ASP A 436 -15.37 19.99 24.19
N GLU A 437 -16.07 20.84 23.45
CA GLU A 437 -15.50 21.56 22.32
C GLU A 437 -14.35 22.50 22.74
N GLY A 438 -14.46 23.15 23.91
CA GLY A 438 -13.41 24.04 24.41
C GLY A 438 -12.11 23.29 24.73
N ALA A 439 -12.22 22.09 25.28
CA ALA A 439 -11.08 21.21 25.52
C ALA A 439 -10.43 20.75 24.20
N VAL A 440 -11.23 20.40 23.19
CA VAL A 440 -10.72 19.99 21.87
C VAL A 440 -10.00 21.14 21.16
N GLU A 441 -10.60 22.33 21.11
CA GLU A 441 -9.99 23.51 20.50
C GLU A 441 -8.64 23.85 21.15
N ALA A 442 -8.58 23.82 22.48
CA ALA A 442 -7.34 24.06 23.21
C ALA A 442 -6.26 23.02 22.91
N ALA A 443 -6.62 21.74 22.84
CA ALA A 443 -5.69 20.66 22.53
C ALA A 443 -5.18 20.72 21.08
N LEU A 444 -6.05 21.01 20.10
CA LEU A 444 -5.68 21.20 18.70
C LEU A 444 -4.82 22.45 18.50
N ALA A 445 -5.06 23.53 19.26
CA ALA A 445 -4.21 24.71 19.26
C ALA A 445 -2.80 24.40 19.79
N ALA A 446 -2.68 23.62 20.87
CA ALA A 446 -1.39 23.16 21.39
C ALA A 446 -0.66 22.24 20.40
N LEU A 447 -1.39 21.36 19.72
CA LEU A 447 -0.83 20.54 18.63
C LEU A 447 -0.30 21.38 17.48
N ARG A 448 -1.06 22.40 17.05
CA ARG A 448 -0.64 23.34 15.99
C ARG A 448 0.65 24.06 16.39
N ASP A 449 0.69 24.58 17.61
CA ASP A 449 1.85 25.31 18.14
C ASP A 449 3.10 24.41 18.22
N ALA A 450 2.95 23.18 18.72
CA ALA A 450 4.03 22.21 18.76
C ALA A 450 4.57 21.91 17.35
N ALA A 451 3.68 21.64 16.39
CA ALA A 451 4.06 21.37 15.00
C ALA A 451 4.78 22.56 14.35
N GLN A 452 4.31 23.80 14.57
CA GLN A 452 4.92 25.03 14.05
C GLN A 452 6.31 25.28 14.63
N ARG A 453 6.50 25.00 15.93
CA ARG A 453 7.78 25.15 16.62
C ARG A 453 8.74 23.98 16.38
N GLY A 454 8.29 22.96 15.65
CA GLY A 454 9.04 21.71 15.48
C GLY A 454 9.25 20.96 16.79
N GLN A 455 8.33 21.05 17.75
CA GLN A 455 8.36 20.19 18.92
C GLN A 455 7.79 18.80 18.59
N ASN A 456 8.05 17.82 19.46
CA ASN A 456 7.54 16.47 19.26
C ASN A 456 6.00 16.47 19.29
N VAL A 457 5.36 15.98 18.23
CA VAL A 457 3.89 16.01 18.09
C VAL A 457 3.15 14.96 18.92
N MET A 458 3.82 13.95 19.48
CA MET A 458 3.17 12.85 20.20
C MET A 458 2.44 13.31 21.48
N PRO A 459 3.07 14.05 22.42
CA PRO A 459 2.37 14.50 23.63
C PRO A 459 1.09 15.32 23.36
N PRO A 460 1.09 16.36 22.50
CA PRO A 460 -0.13 17.09 22.21
C PRO A 460 -1.14 16.26 21.39
N SER A 461 -0.69 15.29 20.58
CA SER A 461 -1.60 14.37 19.88
C SER A 461 -2.35 13.45 20.86
N ILE A 462 -1.68 12.93 21.90
CA ILE A 462 -2.32 12.14 22.96
C ILE A 462 -3.31 13.00 23.75
N ALA A 463 -2.95 14.24 24.06
CA ALA A 463 -3.86 15.18 24.72
C ALA A 463 -5.11 15.46 23.86
N ALA A 464 -4.94 15.70 22.55
CA ALA A 464 -6.04 15.90 21.62
C ALA A 464 -6.95 14.66 21.51
N ALA A 465 -6.35 13.46 21.46
CA ALA A 465 -7.10 12.20 21.48
C ALA A 465 -7.99 12.07 22.72
N LYS A 466 -7.44 12.37 23.90
CA LYS A 466 -8.19 12.35 25.17
C LYS A 466 -9.26 13.44 25.27
N ALA A 467 -9.02 14.61 24.69
CA ALA A 467 -9.99 15.70 24.63
C ALA A 467 -11.18 15.40 23.71
N GLY A 468 -11.01 14.48 22.76
CA GLY A 468 -12.07 14.07 21.83
C GLY A 468 -11.94 14.66 20.43
N ALA A 469 -10.74 15.09 20.04
CA ALA A 469 -10.44 15.45 18.66
C ALA A 469 -10.61 14.25 17.71
N THR A 470 -10.91 14.53 16.45
CA THR A 470 -11.06 13.51 15.41
C THR A 470 -9.81 13.36 14.55
N THR A 471 -9.77 12.27 13.77
CA THR A 471 -8.74 12.00 12.76
C THR A 471 -8.67 13.10 11.72
N GLY A 472 -9.81 13.56 11.23
CA GLY A 472 -9.91 14.69 10.30
C GLY A 472 -9.40 15.99 10.90
N GLU A 473 -9.73 16.30 12.16
CA GLU A 473 -9.28 17.52 12.84
C GLU A 473 -7.78 17.52 13.12
N TRP A 474 -7.23 16.40 13.60
CA TRP A 474 -5.80 16.24 13.79
C TRP A 474 -5.04 16.44 12.48
N ALA A 475 -5.50 15.79 11.42
CA ALA A 475 -4.87 15.88 10.12
C ALA A 475 -5.07 17.26 9.48
N ALA A 476 -6.18 17.95 9.73
CA ALA A 476 -6.39 19.33 9.30
C ALA A 476 -5.37 20.28 9.94
N VAL A 477 -5.02 20.09 11.21
CA VAL A 477 -3.92 20.84 11.84
C VAL A 477 -2.60 20.59 11.11
N MET A 478 -2.26 19.32 10.82
CA MET A 478 -1.03 19.01 10.09
C MET A 478 -1.01 19.63 8.68
N ARG A 479 -2.14 19.58 7.96
CA ARG A 479 -2.30 20.24 6.64
C ARG A 479 -2.12 21.76 6.72
N GLN A 480 -2.66 22.40 7.76
CA GLN A 480 -2.52 23.85 7.95
C GLN A 480 -1.06 24.26 8.22
N VAL A 481 -0.30 23.45 8.97
CA VAL A 481 1.08 23.77 9.34
C VAL A 481 2.08 23.41 8.24
N HIS A 482 1.89 22.28 7.56
CA HIS A 482 2.88 21.71 6.65
C HIS A 482 2.47 21.74 5.17
N GLY A 483 1.21 22.05 4.88
CA GLY A 483 0.62 21.95 3.54
C GLY A 483 0.27 20.52 3.14
N GLU A 484 -0.36 20.40 1.98
CA GLU A 484 -0.63 19.12 1.33
C GLU A 484 0.38 18.86 0.21
N TYR A 485 0.72 17.59 0.02
CA TYR A 485 1.66 17.17 -1.01
C TYR A 485 0.96 16.49 -2.18
N ARG A 486 1.49 16.66 -3.39
CA ARG A 486 1.17 15.87 -4.58
C ARG A 486 2.44 15.15 -4.99
N ALA A 487 2.48 13.82 -4.83
CA ALA A 487 3.64 13.04 -5.21
C ALA A 487 3.81 12.96 -6.73
N PRO A 488 5.05 12.77 -7.22
CA PRO A 488 5.29 12.55 -8.63
C PRO A 488 4.54 11.31 -9.13
N THR A 489 4.04 11.36 -10.37
CA THR A 489 3.36 10.24 -11.00
C THR A 489 4.33 9.19 -11.54
N GLY A 490 5.60 9.56 -11.75
CA GLY A 490 6.60 8.72 -12.42
C GLY A 490 6.43 8.63 -13.94
N VAL A 491 5.41 9.28 -14.52
CA VAL A 491 5.17 9.30 -15.96
C VAL A 491 5.75 10.58 -16.55
N SER A 492 6.84 10.46 -17.32
CA SER A 492 7.43 11.59 -18.06
C SER A 492 6.47 12.12 -19.12
N ALA A 493 6.49 13.44 -19.35
CA ALA A 493 5.73 14.09 -20.42
C ALA A 493 6.28 13.75 -21.83
N SER A 494 7.56 13.42 -21.94
CA SER A 494 8.19 13.07 -23.22
C SER A 494 7.97 11.59 -23.56
N PRO A 495 7.68 11.25 -24.84
CA PRO A 495 7.62 9.86 -25.28
C PRO A 495 8.92 9.11 -25.01
N SER A 496 8.80 7.82 -24.69
CA SER A 496 9.96 6.92 -24.61
C SER A 496 10.54 6.66 -26.00
N ASN A 497 11.84 6.38 -26.07
CA ASN A 497 12.50 5.90 -27.30
C ASN A 497 12.17 4.42 -27.60
N ARG A 498 11.44 3.73 -26.71
CA ARG A 498 11.11 2.30 -26.82
C ARG A 498 9.69 2.11 -27.34
N THR A 499 9.48 2.35 -28.64
CA THR A 499 8.16 2.29 -29.28
C THR A 499 7.93 1.05 -30.14
N GLU A 500 8.79 0.04 -30.03
CA GLU A 500 8.70 -1.20 -30.83
C GLU A 500 7.33 -1.88 -30.63
N GLY A 501 6.66 -2.21 -31.74
CA GLY A 501 5.35 -2.88 -31.72
C GLY A 501 4.17 -1.93 -31.49
N LEU A 502 4.40 -0.62 -31.39
CA LEU A 502 3.34 0.39 -31.24
C LEU A 502 2.98 1.08 -32.56
N GLU A 503 3.67 0.78 -33.66
CA GLU A 503 3.49 1.44 -34.96
C GLU A 503 2.03 1.42 -35.44
N PRO A 504 1.30 0.28 -35.40
CA PRO A 504 -0.10 0.26 -35.84
C PRO A 504 -1.01 1.18 -35.00
N ILE A 505 -0.75 1.26 -33.69
CA ILE A 505 -1.52 2.08 -32.76
C ILE A 505 -1.22 3.56 -32.99
N ARG A 506 0.05 3.92 -33.21
CA ARG A 506 0.47 5.29 -33.52
C ARG A 506 -0.16 5.78 -34.81
N GLU A 507 -0.20 4.94 -35.85
CA GLU A 507 -0.88 5.25 -37.12
C GLU A 507 -2.38 5.48 -36.91
N ALA A 508 -3.03 4.64 -36.08
CA ALA A 508 -4.44 4.80 -35.74
C ALA A 508 -4.72 6.10 -34.96
N VAL A 509 -3.88 6.43 -33.97
CA VAL A 509 -3.93 7.70 -33.22
C VAL A 509 -3.76 8.88 -34.17
N ASP A 510 -2.84 8.80 -35.14
CA ASP A 510 -2.60 9.86 -36.13
C ASP A 510 -3.78 10.02 -37.09
N ALA A 511 -4.40 8.93 -37.54
CA ALA A 511 -5.58 8.94 -38.38
C ALA A 511 -6.78 9.60 -37.67
N VAL A 512 -7.06 9.21 -36.43
CA VAL A 512 -8.12 9.80 -35.62
C VAL A 512 -7.83 11.25 -35.28
N SER A 513 -6.59 11.58 -34.91
CA SER A 513 -6.19 12.97 -34.60
C SER A 513 -6.40 13.91 -35.79
N ARG A 514 -6.15 13.44 -37.03
CA ARG A 514 -6.44 14.22 -38.24
C ARG A 514 -7.93 14.49 -38.41
N ARG A 515 -8.79 13.50 -38.12
CA ARG A 515 -10.26 13.66 -38.17
C ARG A 515 -10.79 14.60 -37.07
N LEU A 516 -10.21 14.53 -35.86
CA LEU A 516 -10.54 15.40 -34.72
C LEU A 516 -10.00 16.83 -34.88
N GLY A 517 -9.11 17.08 -35.84
CA GLY A 517 -8.46 18.38 -36.07
C GLY A 517 -7.38 18.75 -35.05
N ARG A 518 -7.05 17.84 -34.13
CA ARG A 518 -5.98 17.96 -33.13
C ARG A 518 -5.64 16.59 -32.56
N ARG A 519 -4.55 16.52 -31.78
CA ARG A 519 -4.15 15.27 -31.13
C ARG A 519 -5.27 14.69 -30.26
N LEU A 520 -5.45 13.37 -30.34
CA LEU A 520 -6.31 12.61 -29.43
C LEU A 520 -5.91 12.93 -27.97
N LYS A 521 -6.87 13.40 -27.19
CA LYS A 521 -6.70 13.92 -25.82
C LYS A 521 -7.33 12.94 -24.85
N PHE A 522 -6.50 12.30 -24.04
CA PHE A 522 -6.90 11.29 -23.07
C PHE A 522 -6.63 11.77 -21.64
N VAL A 523 -7.70 11.96 -20.87
CA VAL A 523 -7.60 12.36 -19.46
C VAL A 523 -7.72 11.11 -18.59
N VAL A 524 -6.69 10.81 -17.82
CA VAL A 524 -6.66 9.68 -16.88
C VAL A 524 -6.88 10.22 -15.47
N GLY A 525 -7.86 9.68 -14.76
CA GLY A 525 -8.25 10.11 -13.42
C GLY A 525 -8.32 8.94 -12.43
N LYS A 526 -8.05 9.25 -11.16
CA LYS A 526 -8.29 8.33 -10.04
C LYS A 526 -9.21 9.02 -9.01
N PRO A 527 -10.52 8.76 -9.05
CA PRO A 527 -11.46 9.37 -8.13
C PRO A 527 -11.35 8.76 -6.73
N GLY A 528 -11.68 9.54 -5.70
CA GLY A 528 -11.75 9.05 -4.31
C GLY A 528 -10.38 8.97 -3.64
N LEU A 529 -10.23 8.06 -2.67
CA LEU A 529 -8.98 7.93 -1.88
C LEU A 529 -8.06 6.79 -2.35
N ASP A 530 -8.44 6.09 -3.41
CA ASP A 530 -7.67 4.96 -3.92
C ASP A 530 -6.25 5.38 -4.35
N GLY A 531 -5.26 4.86 -3.61
CA GLY A 531 -3.84 5.10 -3.83
C GLY A 531 -3.19 4.18 -4.86
N HIS A 532 -3.87 3.14 -5.35
CA HIS A 532 -3.29 2.17 -6.27
C HIS A 532 -3.09 2.76 -7.68
N SER A 533 -1.94 3.37 -7.93
CA SER A 533 -1.70 4.11 -9.16
C SER A 533 -1.06 3.31 -10.29
N ASN A 534 -0.52 2.12 -10.02
CA ASN A 534 0.26 1.34 -11.01
C ASN A 534 -0.50 1.13 -12.32
N GLY A 535 -1.76 0.68 -12.28
CA GLY A 535 -2.56 0.49 -13.49
C GLY A 535 -2.75 1.77 -14.30
N ALA A 536 -3.11 2.88 -13.62
CA ALA A 536 -3.27 4.19 -14.25
C ALA A 536 -1.95 4.71 -14.85
N GLU A 537 -0.83 4.52 -14.15
CA GLU A 537 0.50 4.91 -14.61
C GLU A 537 0.91 4.13 -15.86
N GLN A 538 0.63 2.83 -15.92
CA GLN A 538 0.93 2.00 -17.11
C GLN A 538 0.04 2.37 -18.31
N ILE A 539 -1.24 2.65 -18.07
CA ILE A 539 -2.15 3.16 -19.10
C ILE A 539 -1.68 4.53 -19.62
N ALA A 540 -1.33 5.45 -18.73
CA ALA A 540 -0.82 6.77 -19.10
C ALA A 540 0.53 6.66 -19.85
N PHE A 541 1.45 5.83 -19.36
CA PHE A 541 2.75 5.56 -19.98
C PHE A 541 2.57 5.00 -21.40
N ARG A 542 1.72 3.97 -21.56
CA ARG A 542 1.46 3.37 -22.88
C ARG A 542 0.76 4.34 -23.82
N ALA A 543 -0.28 5.04 -23.35
CA ALA A 543 -1.01 6.02 -24.16
C ALA A 543 -0.10 7.13 -24.70
N ARG A 544 0.81 7.64 -23.86
CA ARG A 544 1.84 8.60 -24.27
C ARG A 544 2.75 8.03 -25.35
N ASP A 545 3.22 6.79 -25.23
CA ASP A 545 4.12 6.17 -26.20
C ASP A 545 3.42 5.77 -27.52
N CYS A 546 2.12 5.51 -27.47
CA CYS A 546 1.24 5.45 -28.65
C CYS A 546 0.98 6.84 -29.27
N GLY A 547 1.47 7.90 -28.62
CA GLY A 547 1.43 9.27 -29.09
C GLY A 547 0.17 10.03 -28.70
N MET A 548 -0.70 9.55 -27.81
CA MET A 548 -1.83 10.37 -27.36
C MET A 548 -1.35 11.58 -26.56
N ASP A 549 -2.08 12.70 -26.63
CA ASP A 549 -1.93 13.81 -25.69
C ASP A 549 -2.60 13.40 -24.37
N ILE A 550 -1.79 13.15 -23.33
CA ILE A 550 -2.29 12.63 -22.04
C ILE A 550 -2.35 13.71 -20.98
N THR A 551 -3.33 13.61 -20.08
CA THR A 551 -3.33 14.30 -18.79
C THR A 551 -3.49 13.28 -17.68
N TYR A 552 -2.53 13.24 -16.76
CA TYR A 552 -2.61 12.42 -15.56
C TYR A 552 -2.03 13.19 -14.37
N GLU A 553 -2.89 13.60 -13.45
CA GLU A 553 -2.53 14.41 -12.27
C GLU A 553 -2.32 13.57 -10.99
N GLY A 554 -2.32 12.24 -11.14
CA GLY A 554 -2.12 11.30 -10.03
C GLY A 554 -3.40 10.91 -9.30
N ILE A 555 -3.26 10.63 -8.01
CA ILE A 555 -4.29 10.05 -7.13
C ILE A 555 -5.10 11.13 -6.40
N ARG A 556 -6.20 10.76 -5.75
CA ARG A 556 -6.98 11.62 -4.85
C ARG A 556 -7.56 12.86 -5.52
N LEU A 557 -8.34 12.61 -6.56
CA LEU A 557 -9.17 13.61 -7.21
C LEU A 557 -10.63 13.37 -6.84
N THR A 558 -11.38 14.45 -6.65
CA THR A 558 -12.84 14.36 -6.61
C THR A 558 -13.39 14.13 -8.02
N PRO A 559 -14.57 13.51 -8.18
CA PRO A 559 -15.28 13.48 -9.46
C PRO A 559 -15.38 14.88 -10.10
N GLU A 560 -15.65 15.91 -9.30
CA GLU A 560 -15.72 17.31 -9.76
C GLU A 560 -14.41 17.82 -10.36
N GLN A 561 -13.27 17.54 -9.74
CA GLN A 561 -11.95 17.93 -10.27
C GLN A 561 -11.66 17.24 -11.59
N ILE A 562 -12.01 15.96 -11.72
CA ILE A 562 -11.82 15.21 -12.98
C ILE A 562 -12.69 15.79 -14.10
N VAL A 563 -13.96 16.08 -13.82
CA VAL A 563 -14.87 16.71 -14.80
C VAL A 563 -14.39 18.09 -15.21
N THR A 564 -13.93 18.90 -14.23
CA THR A 564 -13.35 20.22 -14.49
C THR A 564 -12.13 20.11 -15.41
N ARG A 565 -11.23 19.16 -15.14
CA ARG A 565 -10.07 18.90 -15.98
C ARG A 565 -10.46 18.44 -17.39
N ALA A 566 -11.41 17.52 -17.49
CA ALA A 566 -11.91 17.02 -18.77
C ALA A 566 -12.51 18.17 -19.63
N ALA A 567 -13.21 19.12 -19.01
CA ALA A 567 -13.72 20.31 -19.70
C ALA A 567 -12.57 21.23 -20.18
N GLN A 568 -11.64 21.58 -19.28
CA GLN A 568 -10.52 22.47 -19.56
C GLN A 568 -9.62 21.96 -20.68
N ASP A 569 -9.31 20.67 -20.64
CA ASP A 569 -8.43 20.01 -21.61
C ASP A 569 -9.16 19.64 -22.91
N ARG A 570 -10.49 19.82 -22.93
CA ARG A 570 -11.38 19.30 -23.98
C ARG A 570 -11.07 17.81 -24.19
N ALA A 571 -11.30 16.98 -23.19
CA ALA A 571 -11.03 15.55 -23.30
C ALA A 571 -11.80 14.95 -24.48
N HIS A 572 -11.17 14.04 -25.23
CA HIS A 572 -11.88 13.19 -26.18
C HIS A 572 -12.28 11.86 -25.52
N VAL A 573 -11.51 11.39 -24.54
CA VAL A 573 -11.82 10.23 -23.69
C VAL A 573 -11.42 10.54 -22.26
N VAL A 574 -12.21 10.07 -21.30
CA VAL A 574 -11.84 10.03 -19.88
C VAL A 574 -11.67 8.58 -19.45
N GLY A 575 -10.50 8.24 -18.89
CA GLY A 575 -10.18 6.92 -18.36
C GLY A 575 -10.05 6.96 -16.86
N LEU A 576 -10.77 6.12 -16.15
CA LEU A 576 -10.77 6.07 -14.69
C LEU A 576 -10.21 4.76 -14.18
N SER A 577 -9.36 4.83 -13.16
CA SER A 577 -8.77 3.64 -12.53
C SER A 577 -9.14 3.56 -11.05
N ILE A 578 -9.86 2.51 -10.65
CA ILE A 578 -10.38 2.33 -9.27
C ILE A 578 -10.18 0.88 -8.82
N LEU A 579 -9.45 0.68 -7.72
CA LEU A 579 -9.15 -0.63 -7.15
C LEU A 579 -9.67 -0.80 -5.72
N SER A 580 -10.27 0.25 -5.14
CA SER A 580 -10.76 0.24 -3.75
C SER A 580 -12.12 -0.45 -3.55
N GLY A 581 -12.78 -0.88 -4.63
CA GLY A 581 -14.16 -1.36 -4.60
C GLY A 581 -15.22 -0.24 -4.48
N SER A 582 -14.81 1.01 -4.66
CA SER A 582 -15.66 2.22 -4.56
C SER A 582 -16.14 2.75 -5.90
N HIS A 583 -16.04 1.95 -6.96
CA HIS A 583 -16.37 2.34 -8.33
C HIS A 583 -17.81 2.80 -8.48
N LEU A 584 -18.82 2.06 -8.02
CA LEU A 584 -20.22 2.44 -8.25
C LEU A 584 -20.57 3.87 -7.80
N PRO A 585 -20.42 4.26 -6.50
CA PRO A 585 -20.81 5.60 -6.06
C PRO A 585 -19.95 6.72 -6.69
N LEU A 586 -18.66 6.46 -6.94
CA LEU A 586 -17.75 7.47 -7.51
C LEU A 586 -18.02 7.70 -9.00
N ILE A 587 -18.30 6.63 -9.76
CA ILE A 587 -18.60 6.72 -11.19
C ILE A 587 -20.00 7.28 -11.42
N GLU A 588 -20.99 6.91 -10.61
CA GLU A 588 -22.33 7.50 -10.67
C GLU A 588 -22.26 9.03 -10.54
N GLU A 589 -21.59 9.53 -9.49
CA GLU A 589 -21.40 10.97 -9.28
C GLU A 589 -20.66 11.64 -10.45
N LEU A 590 -19.62 10.99 -10.98
CA LEU A 590 -18.87 11.53 -12.12
C LEU A 590 -19.74 11.64 -13.37
N MET A 591 -20.51 10.59 -13.70
CA MET A 591 -21.37 10.58 -14.89
C MET A 591 -22.47 11.65 -14.79
N GLU A 592 -23.04 11.87 -13.60
CA GLU A 592 -23.98 12.96 -13.34
C GLU A 592 -23.33 14.33 -13.58
N ARG A 593 -22.14 14.56 -13.03
CA ARG A 593 -21.39 15.81 -13.19
C ARG A 593 -20.96 16.06 -14.63
N MET A 594 -20.57 15.02 -15.37
CA MET A 594 -20.26 15.12 -16.80
C MET A 594 -21.49 15.55 -17.61
N ARG A 595 -22.66 14.98 -17.33
CA ARG A 595 -23.93 15.42 -17.96
C ARG A 595 -24.24 16.88 -17.63
N ALA A 596 -24.13 17.26 -16.36
CA ALA A 596 -24.37 18.64 -15.91
C ALA A 596 -23.39 19.65 -16.55
N ALA A 597 -22.15 19.23 -16.82
CA ALA A 597 -21.13 20.04 -17.49
C ALA A 597 -21.21 20.02 -19.04
N GLY A 598 -22.20 19.35 -19.64
CA GLY A 598 -22.34 19.25 -21.10
C GLY A 598 -21.34 18.29 -21.77
N LEU A 599 -20.69 17.42 -21.00
CA LEU A 599 -19.68 16.45 -21.45
C LEU A 599 -20.25 15.04 -21.67
N ALA A 600 -21.57 14.88 -21.77
CA ALA A 600 -22.21 13.58 -21.97
C ALA A 600 -21.76 12.83 -23.25
N HIS A 601 -21.20 13.56 -24.22
CA HIS A 601 -20.67 13.02 -25.48
C HIS A 601 -19.25 12.48 -25.36
N VAL A 602 -18.54 12.76 -24.27
CA VAL A 602 -17.16 12.30 -24.04
C VAL A 602 -17.23 10.89 -23.44
N PRO A 603 -16.75 9.84 -24.14
CA PRO A 603 -16.75 8.49 -23.62
C PRO A 603 -15.92 8.37 -22.34
N VAL A 604 -16.48 7.67 -21.36
CA VAL A 604 -15.81 7.30 -20.12
C VAL A 604 -15.49 5.81 -20.16
N VAL A 605 -14.24 5.45 -19.88
CA VAL A 605 -13.82 4.06 -19.67
C VAL A 605 -13.38 3.88 -18.22
N VAL A 606 -13.66 2.72 -17.64
CA VAL A 606 -13.33 2.42 -16.24
C VAL A 606 -12.49 1.15 -16.18
N GLY A 607 -11.40 1.18 -15.42
CA GLY A 607 -10.52 0.04 -15.20
C GLY A 607 -10.26 -0.23 -13.71
N GLY A 608 -10.01 -1.49 -13.37
CA GLY A 608 -9.60 -1.88 -12.01
C GLY A 608 -10.22 -3.20 -11.56
N ILE A 609 -10.30 -3.42 -10.24
CA ILE A 609 -10.90 -4.63 -9.67
C ILE A 609 -12.42 -4.42 -9.60
N ILE A 610 -13.13 -4.89 -10.63
CA ILE A 610 -14.56 -4.65 -10.82
C ILE A 610 -15.25 -6.01 -11.05
N PRO A 611 -16.14 -6.46 -10.13
CA PRO A 611 -16.94 -7.67 -10.33
C PRO A 611 -17.83 -7.58 -11.57
N GLU A 612 -18.15 -8.73 -12.18
CA GLU A 612 -18.93 -8.79 -13.44
C GLU A 612 -20.30 -8.12 -13.32
N ASP A 613 -21.02 -8.33 -12.21
CA ASP A 613 -22.31 -7.69 -11.94
C ASP A 613 -22.23 -6.16 -11.85
N ASP A 614 -21.12 -5.64 -11.31
CA ASP A 614 -20.92 -4.20 -11.21
C ASP A 614 -20.47 -3.61 -12.54
N ALA A 615 -19.70 -4.34 -13.34
CA ALA A 615 -19.37 -3.94 -14.70
C ALA A 615 -20.64 -3.75 -15.56
N ALA A 616 -21.61 -4.66 -15.43
CA ALA A 616 -22.90 -4.52 -16.12
C ALA A 616 -23.64 -3.23 -15.72
N LYS A 617 -23.73 -2.92 -14.41
CA LYS A 617 -24.34 -1.66 -13.92
C LYS A 617 -23.61 -0.42 -14.43
N LEU A 618 -22.27 -0.44 -14.48
CA LEU A 618 -21.48 0.68 -15.00
C LEU A 618 -21.81 0.94 -16.48
N LEU A 619 -21.96 -0.10 -17.29
CA LEU A 619 -22.37 0.04 -18.70
C LEU A 619 -23.78 0.63 -18.82
N GLU A 620 -24.72 0.20 -17.98
CA GLU A 620 -26.08 0.77 -17.93
C GLU A 620 -26.08 2.26 -17.55
N MET A 621 -25.11 2.72 -16.73
CA MET A 621 -24.93 4.13 -16.37
C MET A 621 -24.35 5.00 -17.51
N GLY A 622 -23.93 4.38 -18.62
CA GLY A 622 -23.35 5.04 -19.78
C GLY A 622 -21.82 5.03 -19.84
N VAL A 623 -21.15 4.19 -19.03
CA VAL A 623 -19.72 3.89 -19.22
C VAL A 623 -19.54 3.14 -20.55
N ALA A 624 -18.56 3.54 -21.36
CA ALA A 624 -18.36 3.01 -22.70
C ALA A 624 -17.68 1.63 -22.70
N ARG A 625 -16.71 1.42 -21.79
CA ARG A 625 -15.95 0.16 -21.63
C ARG A 625 -15.54 -0.02 -20.17
N VAL A 626 -15.51 -1.27 -19.71
CA VAL A 626 -14.95 -1.67 -18.42
C VAL A 626 -13.78 -2.63 -18.66
N TYR A 627 -12.64 -2.38 -18.02
CA TYR A 627 -11.43 -3.20 -18.09
C TYR A 627 -11.09 -3.80 -16.72
N THR A 628 -10.94 -5.11 -16.62
CA THR A 628 -10.60 -5.81 -15.36
C THR A 628 -9.17 -6.38 -15.43
N PRO A 629 -8.64 -7.05 -14.37
CA PRO A 629 -7.37 -7.76 -14.46
C PRO A 629 -7.31 -8.84 -15.57
N LYS A 630 -8.45 -9.20 -16.17
CA LYS A 630 -8.53 -10.02 -17.39
C LYS A 630 -8.00 -9.31 -18.63
N ASP A 631 -8.11 -8.00 -18.69
CA ASP A 631 -7.67 -7.16 -19.80
C ASP A 631 -6.21 -6.73 -19.61
N PHE A 632 -5.29 -7.70 -19.69
CA PHE A 632 -3.85 -7.43 -19.46
C PHE A 632 -3.11 -6.90 -20.69
N GLU A 633 -3.73 -6.96 -21.88
CA GLU A 633 -3.13 -6.54 -23.16
C GLU A 633 -3.30 -5.02 -23.37
N LEU A 634 -2.35 -4.22 -22.90
CA LEU A 634 -2.33 -2.76 -22.98
C LEU A 634 -2.48 -2.25 -24.42
N ASN A 635 -1.83 -2.91 -25.38
CA ASN A 635 -1.91 -2.54 -26.80
C ASN A 635 -3.34 -2.63 -27.34
N ARG A 636 -4.10 -3.65 -26.90
CA ARG A 636 -5.52 -3.80 -27.25
C ARG A 636 -6.36 -2.70 -26.61
N ILE A 637 -6.13 -2.39 -25.33
CA ILE A 637 -6.81 -1.29 -24.63
C ILE A 637 -6.57 0.05 -25.37
N MET A 638 -5.34 0.33 -25.83
CA MET A 638 -5.07 1.55 -26.58
C MET A 638 -5.84 1.61 -27.90
N MET A 639 -5.93 0.50 -28.64
CA MET A 639 -6.72 0.44 -29.88
C MET A 639 -8.21 0.63 -29.61
N ASP A 640 -8.75 0.03 -28.54
CA ASP A 640 -10.14 0.24 -28.14
C ASP A 640 -10.42 1.71 -27.82
N ILE A 641 -9.52 2.38 -27.09
CA ILE A 641 -9.62 3.82 -26.78
C ILE A 641 -9.65 4.66 -28.06
N VAL A 642 -8.82 4.33 -29.07
CA VAL A 642 -8.82 5.02 -30.37
C VAL A 642 -10.15 4.81 -31.09
N ALA A 643 -10.72 3.60 -31.04
CA ALA A 643 -12.00 3.29 -31.68
C ALA A 643 -13.19 4.04 -31.05
N LEU A 644 -13.16 4.33 -29.74
CA LEU A 644 -14.24 5.04 -29.03
C LEU A 644 -14.46 6.49 -29.51
N VAL A 645 -13.43 7.10 -30.09
CA VAL A 645 -13.46 8.50 -30.55
C VAL A 645 -13.55 8.63 -32.06
N GLU A 646 -13.62 7.52 -32.79
CA GLU A 646 -13.90 7.58 -34.21
C GLU A 646 -15.29 8.19 -34.42
N PRO A 647 -15.40 9.33 -35.13
CA PRO A 647 -16.70 9.88 -35.48
C PRO A 647 -17.45 8.81 -36.28
N ALA A 648 -18.70 8.52 -35.92
CA ALA A 648 -19.56 7.70 -36.76
C ALA A 648 -19.52 8.28 -38.18
N GLU A 649 -19.18 7.45 -39.18
CA GLU A 649 -19.24 7.87 -40.58
C GLU A 649 -20.64 8.46 -40.80
N ALA A 650 -20.70 9.76 -41.07
CA ALA A 650 -21.91 10.38 -41.56
C ALA A 650 -22.30 9.57 -42.80
N ALA A 651 -23.41 8.83 -42.70
CA ALA A 651 -23.97 8.13 -43.83
C ALA A 651 -24.15 9.16 -44.95
N ALA A 652 -23.27 9.06 -45.95
CA ALA A 652 -23.20 9.97 -47.09
C ALA A 652 -24.39 9.75 -48.03
#